data_AF-A0A2T1A6V8-F1
#
_entry.id   AF-A0A2T1A6V8-F1
#
_cell.length_a   1.000
_cell.length_b   1.000
_cell.length_c   1.000
_cell.angle_alpha   90.00
_cell.angle_beta   90.00
_cell.angle_gamma   90.00
#
_symmetry.space_group_name_H-M   'P 1'
#
loop_
_entity.id
_entity.type
_entity.pdbx_description
1 polymer ?
#
loop_
_entity_poly.entity_id
_entity_poly.type
_entity_poly.pdbx_seq_one_letter_code
_entity_poly.pdbx_strand_id
1 'polypeptide(L)'
;MVAANGDGGASPTVRSLPVPRLPRLPTHVIDRPCLLQVFDTPAPLVILRAPTGFGKTVLLATWAASRSETEVVAWAHVDEDDRDPGAFWSRIRETLHDVGIGVPGAARTSESDRRHVQRAIQGANRPVTLILDGYDAAAEELDRALVDLLRQQPQLTLIISLRSHQRLPAGARVGLETVIIDAMDLLFSVAEVGVLLSARGAQVTEAHAAAVFQQTNGWPALVAALAEGATTDNLAADYVRSHLLPQIEAPELRRFLLIASIPRPLTADIMRLLTDDPAADGKLRQLESAGVLFATIEDGTAAYQIPSAMRVALGEELTARWPGLACDVHSRLARWHLTQQAPAEALRHAITAQDWGVVVEVINKFWGLLLGRDSELLYEAFMLTPLSEITGIRALACRDLMLRAPDDTFLAMAPTALPSTRAELEELGRSPDVRDALPTGLVVMMALRRRGLHREAREYSDRLEVLGRAARIARTNESLWQLPPMYTQTGTTRMLAGNFRDAIGHLQTSYHTAHESPLAIVAPDAAGRTALAWALLGDSNRAAIWLARHDAAPDPQDWFVPVVRSPGHGARALIAIDQLLPDAAREALDRIQDGPHPDESWPFLAYVRAQYALIWGDPIGQLNELDETRDRHRAWIGEGGIAAPMLASAEADLLTSLGWGNQARAIIDGPHASHPLMQVSRARLALLTGRSQDALMTGSSTTWTRNAPSKFQREMLLLHTVANLRLGEIDTAATMLRRAVRRARSAHALRAFATVPTEEIAVLADRVPEAVALLRHRLVRDTAPIYPDTIDVVTLTERETLVLNEVAGGQTMPQIAEALYVSYNTVKSQMRTLYQKLGAGSRPEALIRARALGLID
;
A
#
# COMPACT_ATOMS: atom_id res chain seq x y z
N MET A 1 5.63 27.81 89.89
CA MET A 1 5.42 28.74 91.02
C MET A 1 5.14 30.11 90.44
N VAL A 2 3.91 30.60 90.65
CA VAL A 2 3.42 31.98 90.46
C VAL A 2 3.38 32.58 89.04
N ALA A 3 2.16 32.97 88.68
CA ALA A 3 1.75 33.82 87.55
C ALA A 3 1.98 35.31 87.83
N ALA A 4 2.03 36.16 86.79
CA ALA A 4 1.25 37.40 86.68
C ALA A 4 1.55 38.14 85.36
N ASN A 5 0.47 38.67 84.78
CA ASN A 5 0.37 39.43 83.53
C ASN A 5 0.97 40.84 83.58
N GLY A 6 1.21 41.43 82.41
CA GLY A 6 1.30 42.88 82.23
C GLY A 6 1.72 43.36 80.83
N ASP A 7 0.72 43.71 80.03
CA ASP A 7 0.69 44.77 79.01
C ASP A 7 1.46 44.67 77.67
N GLY A 8 0.73 44.14 76.67
CA GLY A 8 0.37 44.81 75.41
C GLY A 8 1.29 45.87 74.79
N GLY A 9 2.21 45.42 73.92
CA GLY A 9 2.78 46.22 72.83
C GLY A 9 2.21 45.77 71.49
N ALA A 10 1.47 46.64 70.79
CA ALA A 10 0.94 46.37 69.47
C ALA A 10 2.07 46.29 68.43
N SER A 11 2.31 45.11 67.88
CA SER A 11 3.16 44.89 66.70
C SER A 11 2.52 45.49 65.45
N PRO A 12 3.31 46.05 64.51
CA PRO A 12 2.78 46.59 63.26
C PRO A 12 2.27 45.43 62.39
N THR A 13 0.98 45.47 62.06
CA THR A 13 0.37 44.58 61.07
C THR A 13 0.99 44.82 59.71
N VAL A 14 1.71 43.82 59.19
CA VAL A 14 2.10 43.72 57.77
C VAL A 14 0.80 43.70 56.96
N ARG A 15 0.49 44.80 56.26
CA ARG A 15 -0.60 44.81 55.28
C ARG A 15 -0.16 43.97 54.08
N SER A 16 -0.76 42.78 53.93
CA SER A 16 -0.69 41.99 52.69
C SER A 16 -1.14 42.85 51.51
N LEU A 17 -0.38 42.83 50.42
CA LEU A 17 -0.69 43.58 49.19
C LEU A 17 -2.02 43.09 48.58
N PRO A 18 -2.80 43.97 47.92
CA PRO A 18 -3.94 43.54 47.13
C PRO A 18 -3.44 42.67 45.96
N VAL A 19 -3.98 41.46 45.84
CA VAL A 19 -3.67 40.53 44.75
C VAL A 19 -4.35 41.02 43.47
N PRO A 20 -3.65 41.07 42.32
CA PRO A 20 -4.26 41.46 41.05
C PRO A 20 -5.48 40.58 40.72
N ARG A 21 -6.53 41.15 40.13
CA ARG A 21 -7.69 40.41 39.62
C ARG A 21 -7.30 39.65 38.34
N LEU A 22 -6.62 38.53 38.51
CA LEU A 22 -6.19 37.69 37.40
C LEU A 22 -7.36 36.86 36.84
N PRO A 23 -7.35 36.56 35.53
CA PRO A 23 -8.27 35.58 34.94
C PRO A 23 -8.16 34.21 35.63
N ARG A 24 -9.26 33.46 35.68
CA ARG A 24 -9.23 32.08 36.16
C ARG A 24 -8.41 31.22 35.21
N LEU A 25 -7.39 30.57 35.74
CA LEU A 25 -6.60 29.59 34.99
C LEU A 25 -7.40 28.29 34.79
N PRO A 26 -7.25 27.60 33.64
CA PRO A 26 -7.76 26.26 33.45
C PRO A 26 -7.22 25.29 34.51
N THR A 27 -7.95 24.21 34.78
CA THR A 27 -7.57 23.20 35.79
C THR A 27 -6.20 22.56 35.51
N HIS A 28 -5.83 22.43 34.24
CA HIS A 28 -4.53 21.90 33.82
C HIS A 28 -3.85 22.94 32.92
N VAL A 29 -2.79 23.55 33.45
CA VAL A 29 -1.94 24.48 32.74
C VAL A 29 -0.62 23.78 32.44
N ILE A 30 -0.14 23.89 31.20
CA ILE A 30 1.18 23.39 30.81
C ILE A 30 2.20 24.43 31.26
N ASP A 31 3.25 23.99 31.95
CA ASP A 31 4.38 24.86 32.26
C ASP A 31 5.24 25.08 31.01
N ARG A 32 5.46 26.35 30.66
CA ARG A 32 6.18 26.76 29.44
C ARG A 32 7.35 27.69 29.81
N PRO A 33 8.37 27.19 30.54
CA PRO A 33 9.37 28.03 31.21
C PRO A 33 10.13 28.94 30.24
N CYS A 34 10.46 28.46 29.04
CA CYS A 34 11.14 29.27 28.03
C CYS A 34 10.32 30.49 27.58
N LEU A 35 9.00 30.34 27.40
CA LEU A 35 8.13 31.46 27.04
C LEU A 35 7.84 32.36 28.23
N LEU A 36 7.69 31.79 29.43
CA LEU A 36 7.48 32.57 30.64
C LEU A 36 8.68 33.47 30.96
N GLN A 37 9.90 33.01 30.70
CA GLN A 37 11.13 33.79 30.84
C GLN A 37 11.21 34.98 29.87
N VAL A 38 10.49 34.97 28.76
CA VAL A 38 10.48 36.09 27.81
C VAL A 38 9.88 37.36 28.45
N PHE A 39 8.89 37.19 29.30
CA PHE A 39 8.27 38.30 30.05
C PHE A 39 9.19 38.84 31.16
N ASP A 40 10.29 38.15 31.47
CA ASP A 40 11.28 38.55 32.47
C ASP A 40 12.44 39.34 31.85
N THR A 41 12.39 39.56 30.53
CA THR A 41 13.36 40.39 29.82
C THR A 41 13.22 41.86 30.22
N PRO A 42 14.30 42.66 30.21
CA PRO A 42 14.25 44.09 30.54
C PRO A 42 13.58 44.94 29.46
N ALA A 43 12.95 44.33 28.45
CA ALA A 43 12.31 45.03 27.35
C ALA A 43 11.06 45.80 27.84
N PRO A 44 10.97 47.12 27.61
CA PRO A 44 9.84 47.93 28.07
C PRO A 44 8.51 47.59 27.37
N LEU A 45 8.54 46.87 26.25
CA LEU A 45 7.34 46.44 25.54
C LEU A 45 7.44 44.96 25.13
N VAL A 46 6.46 44.17 25.55
CA VAL A 46 6.26 42.79 25.09
C VAL A 46 4.91 42.68 24.40
N ILE A 47 4.87 42.12 23.19
CA ILE A 47 3.63 41.99 22.41
C ILE A 47 3.38 40.51 22.11
N LEU A 48 2.24 39.99 22.55
CA LEU A 48 1.74 38.67 22.18
C LEU A 48 0.73 38.82 21.04
N ARG A 49 1.03 38.26 19.87
CA ARG A 49 0.20 38.39 18.67
C ARG A 49 -0.24 37.02 18.21
N ALA A 50 -1.51 36.72 18.35
CA ALA A 50 -2.09 35.49 17.81
C ALA A 50 -3.61 35.57 17.76
N PRO A 51 -4.29 34.78 16.91
CA PRO A 51 -5.74 34.67 16.95
C PRO A 51 -6.29 34.20 18.31
N THR A 52 -7.61 34.24 18.44
CA THR A 52 -8.31 33.65 19.59
C THR A 52 -7.99 32.14 19.68
N GLY A 53 -7.88 31.59 20.89
CA GLY A 53 -7.62 30.15 21.08
C GLY A 53 -6.14 29.72 21.04
N PHE A 54 -5.19 30.65 20.87
CA PHE A 54 -3.75 30.36 21.00
C PHE A 54 -3.22 30.45 22.45
N GLY A 55 -4.10 30.60 23.44
CA GLY A 55 -3.70 30.55 24.85
C GLY A 55 -3.00 31.81 25.39
N LYS A 56 -3.03 32.95 24.68
CA LYS A 56 -2.42 34.24 25.11
C LYS A 56 -2.78 34.62 26.56
N THR A 57 -4.07 34.73 26.86
CA THR A 57 -4.58 35.06 28.20
C THR A 57 -4.13 34.06 29.26
N VAL A 58 -4.10 32.76 28.93
CA VAL A 58 -3.66 31.70 29.86
C VAL A 58 -2.16 31.83 30.13
N LEU A 59 -1.34 32.05 29.10
CA LEU A 59 0.10 32.25 29.24
C LEU A 59 0.42 33.48 30.11
N LEU A 60 -0.23 34.61 29.82
CA LEU A 60 -0.08 35.84 30.59
C LEU A 60 -0.53 35.67 32.05
N ALA A 61 -1.67 35.01 32.29
CA ALA A 61 -2.18 34.78 33.63
C ALA A 61 -1.28 33.81 34.41
N THR A 62 -0.70 32.81 33.74
CA THR A 62 0.27 31.87 34.33
C THR A 62 1.55 32.60 34.74
N TRP A 63 2.07 33.47 33.87
CA TRP A 63 3.22 34.31 34.19
C TRP A 63 2.92 35.25 35.38
N ALA A 64 1.80 35.99 35.33
CA ALA A 64 1.43 36.94 36.36
C ALA A 64 1.21 36.28 37.74
N ALA A 65 0.65 35.06 37.76
CA ALA A 65 0.47 34.29 39.00
C ALA A 65 1.79 33.81 39.62
N SER A 66 2.88 33.71 38.84
CA SER A 66 4.20 33.25 39.29
C SER A 66 5.09 34.36 39.88
N ARG A 67 4.63 35.61 39.90
CA ARG A 67 5.45 36.79 40.29
C ARG A 67 5.59 36.95 41.81
N SER A 68 6.75 37.43 42.24
CA SER A 68 7.08 37.75 43.64
C SER A 68 6.50 39.10 44.09
N GLU A 69 6.38 39.32 45.40
CA GLU A 69 5.89 40.58 46.01
C GLU A 69 6.73 41.85 45.71
N THR A 70 7.79 41.74 44.91
CA THR A 70 8.79 42.79 44.64
C THR A 70 8.44 43.70 43.45
N GLU A 71 7.54 43.26 42.58
CA GLU A 71 7.06 44.01 41.41
C GLU A 71 5.53 44.16 41.47
N VAL A 72 4.98 45.25 40.91
CA VAL A 72 3.53 45.45 40.83
C VAL A 72 3.04 45.08 39.43
N VAL A 73 2.16 44.08 39.34
CA VAL A 73 1.50 43.68 38.10
C VAL A 73 0.06 44.17 38.08
N ALA A 74 -0.26 45.03 37.12
CA ALA A 74 -1.60 45.56 36.87
C ALA A 74 -2.20 44.91 35.62
N TRP A 75 -3.38 44.31 35.72
CA TRP A 75 -4.04 43.62 34.60
C TRP A 75 -5.32 44.35 34.16
N ALA A 76 -5.33 44.88 32.94
CA ALA A 76 -6.51 45.49 32.33
C ALA A 76 -7.02 44.63 31.17
N HIS A 77 -8.31 44.27 31.23
CA HIS A 77 -9.02 43.70 30.09
C HIS A 77 -9.59 44.83 29.24
N VAL A 78 -9.22 44.84 27.96
CA VAL A 78 -9.63 45.88 27.00
C VAL A 78 -10.79 45.35 26.16
N ASP A 79 -11.89 46.09 26.11
CA ASP A 79 -13.11 45.75 25.37
C ASP A 79 -13.57 46.89 24.44
N GLU A 80 -14.71 46.73 23.78
CA GLU A 80 -15.21 47.72 22.81
C GLU A 80 -15.54 49.08 23.45
N ASP A 81 -15.86 49.12 24.76
CA ASP A 81 -16.15 50.37 25.46
C ASP A 81 -14.87 51.21 25.64
N ASP A 82 -13.70 50.57 25.61
CA ASP A 82 -12.38 51.23 25.68
C ASP A 82 -11.92 51.81 24.34
N ARG A 83 -12.76 51.76 23.31
CA ARG A 83 -12.50 52.48 22.07
C ARG A 83 -12.52 54.00 22.29
N ASP A 84 -13.28 54.50 23.27
CA ASP A 84 -13.17 55.89 23.71
C ASP A 84 -11.88 56.08 24.52
N PRO A 85 -10.97 57.00 24.12
CA PRO A 85 -9.72 57.25 24.85
C PRO A 85 -9.92 57.60 26.34
N GLY A 86 -11.03 58.24 26.71
CA GLY A 86 -11.33 58.57 28.10
C GLY A 86 -11.67 57.36 28.95
N ALA A 87 -12.56 56.50 28.44
CA ALA A 87 -12.89 55.23 29.06
C ALA A 87 -11.62 54.38 29.27
N PHE A 88 -10.78 54.27 28.24
CA PHE A 88 -9.52 53.52 28.29
C PHE A 88 -8.58 54.00 29.42
N TRP A 89 -8.29 55.31 29.49
CA TRP A 89 -7.40 55.83 30.52
C TRP A 89 -8.00 55.76 31.93
N SER A 90 -9.33 55.89 32.07
CA SER A 90 -10.01 55.67 33.36
C SER A 90 -9.88 54.22 33.81
N ARG A 91 -10.02 53.25 32.90
CA ARG A 91 -9.84 51.82 33.21
C ARG A 91 -8.42 51.53 33.69
N ILE A 92 -7.40 52.06 33.00
CA ILE A 92 -6.01 51.88 33.43
C ILE A 92 -5.78 52.52 34.80
N ARG A 93 -6.31 53.72 35.05
CA ARG A 93 -6.23 54.40 36.34
C ARG A 93 -6.85 53.57 37.47
N GLU A 94 -8.02 53.01 37.24
CA GLU A 94 -8.71 52.12 38.19
C GLU A 94 -7.91 50.83 38.43
N THR A 95 -7.38 50.23 37.37
CA THR A 95 -6.55 49.02 37.45
C THR A 95 -5.29 49.25 38.28
N LEU A 96 -4.60 50.38 38.08
CA LEU A 96 -3.42 50.75 38.86
C LEU A 96 -3.78 51.01 40.33
N HIS A 97 -4.90 51.70 40.56
CA HIS A 97 -5.39 51.96 41.91
C HIS A 97 -5.68 50.66 42.68
N ASP A 98 -6.31 49.68 42.04
CA ASP A 98 -6.67 48.39 42.64
C ASP A 98 -5.43 47.59 43.11
N VAL A 99 -4.28 47.78 42.48
CA VAL A 99 -3.00 47.16 42.88
C VAL A 99 -2.14 48.06 43.77
N GLY A 100 -2.71 49.17 44.26
CA GLY A 100 -2.07 50.07 45.22
C GLY A 100 -1.17 51.15 44.58
N ILE A 101 -1.25 51.36 43.27
CA ILE A 101 -0.53 52.41 42.52
C ILE A 101 -1.50 53.55 42.22
N GLY A 102 -1.44 54.63 42.99
CA GLY A 102 -2.32 55.78 42.77
C GLY A 102 -2.02 56.97 43.68
N VAL A 103 -2.45 58.16 43.23
CA VAL A 103 -2.39 59.40 44.01
C VAL A 103 -3.80 59.67 44.58
N PRO A 104 -3.97 59.99 45.87
CA PRO A 104 -5.29 60.32 46.41
C PRO A 104 -5.82 61.63 45.82
N GLY A 105 -6.89 61.57 45.02
CA GLY A 105 -7.80 62.70 44.78
C GLY A 105 -7.94 63.26 43.35
N ALA A 106 -9.19 63.22 42.88
CA ALA A 106 -9.94 64.22 42.10
C ALA A 106 -9.92 64.31 40.53
N ALA A 107 -11.18 64.37 40.03
CA ALA A 107 -11.73 64.91 38.77
C ALA A 107 -11.62 64.11 37.45
N ARG A 108 -12.82 63.75 36.93
CA ARG A 108 -13.16 62.95 35.74
C ARG A 108 -13.06 63.76 34.43
N THR A 109 -11.98 63.62 33.66
CA THR A 109 -11.88 63.90 32.20
C THR A 109 -10.75 63.08 31.56
N SER A 110 -10.84 62.71 30.27
CA SER A 110 -9.90 61.79 29.59
C SER A 110 -8.42 62.22 29.62
N GLU A 111 -8.15 63.51 29.36
CA GLU A 111 -6.79 64.06 29.36
C GLU A 111 -6.25 64.37 30.78
N SER A 112 -7.16 64.42 31.75
CA SER A 112 -6.82 64.41 33.18
C SER A 112 -6.38 63.00 33.59
N ASP A 113 -7.12 61.96 33.18
CA ASP A 113 -6.86 60.56 33.55
C ASP A 113 -5.54 60.01 32.99
N ARG A 114 -5.16 60.31 31.74
CA ARG A 114 -3.83 59.94 31.20
C ARG A 114 -2.69 60.54 32.04
N ARG A 115 -2.78 61.82 32.40
CA ARG A 115 -1.77 62.48 33.24
C ARG A 115 -1.75 61.92 34.66
N HIS A 116 -2.89 61.49 35.18
CA HIS A 116 -2.96 60.78 36.46
C HIS A 116 -2.27 59.42 36.40
N VAL A 117 -2.50 58.63 35.35
CA VAL A 117 -1.79 57.36 35.11
C VAL A 117 -0.28 57.58 35.07
N GLN A 118 0.17 58.58 34.30
CA GLN A 118 1.59 58.93 34.22
C GLN A 118 2.19 59.28 35.58
N ARG A 119 1.52 60.15 36.37
CA ARG A 119 1.99 60.54 37.71
C ARG A 119 1.95 59.38 38.71
N ALA A 120 0.94 58.52 38.63
CA ALA A 120 0.82 57.35 39.50
C ALA A 120 1.96 56.36 39.25
N ILE A 121 2.30 56.12 37.99
CA ILE A 121 3.45 55.30 37.61
C ILE A 121 4.76 55.97 38.05
N GLN A 122 4.94 57.27 37.81
CA GLN A 122 6.15 58.00 38.21
C GLN A 122 6.39 57.99 39.72
N GLY A 123 5.31 58.08 40.51
CA GLY A 123 5.35 58.04 41.99
C GLY A 123 5.43 56.63 42.58
N ALA A 124 5.45 55.58 41.77
CA ALA A 124 5.58 54.21 42.25
C ALA A 124 7.01 53.97 42.75
N ASN A 125 7.14 53.40 43.96
CA ASN A 125 8.44 53.04 44.55
C ASN A 125 8.97 51.67 44.08
N ARG A 126 8.31 51.05 43.09
CA ARG A 126 8.59 49.71 42.57
C ARG A 126 8.35 49.70 41.05
N PRO A 127 9.04 48.84 40.29
CA PRO A 127 8.72 48.60 38.89
C PRO A 127 7.25 48.18 38.72
N VAL A 128 6.62 48.68 37.64
CA VAL A 128 5.22 48.43 37.32
C VAL A 128 5.14 47.72 35.97
N THR A 129 4.56 46.54 35.95
CA THR A 129 4.17 45.86 34.71
C THR A 129 2.67 46.04 34.48
N LEU A 130 2.29 46.66 33.35
CA LEU A 130 0.91 46.80 32.92
C LEU A 130 0.61 45.77 31.81
N ILE A 131 -0.38 44.92 32.03
CA ILE A 131 -0.87 43.95 31.05
C ILE A 131 -2.16 44.50 30.44
N LEU A 132 -2.18 44.66 29.12
CA LEU A 132 -3.37 44.99 28.32
C LEU A 132 -3.81 43.76 27.53
N ASP A 133 -4.81 43.04 28.04
CA ASP A 133 -5.33 41.84 27.36
C ASP A 133 -6.51 42.19 26.45
N GLY A 134 -6.33 42.00 25.13
CA GLY A 134 -7.34 42.31 24.11
C GLY A 134 -7.26 43.71 23.52
N TYR A 135 -6.06 44.28 23.42
CA TYR A 135 -5.87 45.69 23.05
C TYR A 135 -6.36 46.07 21.63
N ASP A 136 -6.66 45.10 20.75
CA ASP A 136 -7.24 45.37 19.44
C ASP A 136 -8.55 46.19 19.52
N ALA A 137 -9.30 46.09 20.62
CA ALA A 137 -10.57 46.79 20.80
C ALA A 137 -10.42 48.30 21.08
N ALA A 138 -9.24 48.76 21.50
CA ALA A 138 -8.96 50.17 21.76
C ALA A 138 -8.88 51.00 20.46
N ALA A 139 -8.96 52.33 20.53
CA ALA A 139 -8.73 53.19 19.34
C ALA A 139 -7.25 53.21 18.90
N GLU A 140 -6.99 53.21 17.59
CA GLU A 140 -5.62 53.26 17.01
C GLU A 140 -4.81 54.48 17.48
N GLU A 141 -5.48 55.60 17.73
CA GLU A 141 -4.87 56.84 18.22
C GLU A 141 -4.13 56.65 19.57
N LEU A 142 -4.52 55.64 20.35
CA LEU A 142 -3.88 55.31 21.64
C LEU A 142 -2.50 54.67 21.49
N ASP A 143 -2.16 54.13 20.32
CA ASP A 143 -0.88 53.46 20.08
C ASP A 143 0.30 54.41 20.34
N ARG A 144 0.20 55.64 19.80
CA ARG A 144 1.22 56.67 20.02
C ARG A 144 1.30 57.09 21.48
N ALA A 145 0.14 57.19 22.14
CA ALA A 145 0.04 57.58 23.53
C ALA A 145 0.71 56.58 24.48
N LEU A 146 0.55 55.27 24.25
CA LEU A 146 1.20 54.22 25.02
C LEU A 146 2.71 54.18 24.79
N VAL A 147 3.17 54.31 23.55
CA VAL A 147 4.61 54.35 23.24
C VAL A 147 5.27 55.57 23.89
N ASP A 148 4.63 56.73 23.85
CA ASP A 148 5.14 57.94 24.52
C ASP A 148 5.18 57.77 26.04
N LEU A 149 4.20 57.09 26.63
CA LEU A 149 4.20 56.76 28.07
C LEU A 149 5.39 55.87 28.43
N LEU A 150 5.66 54.82 27.64
CA LEU A 150 6.82 53.94 27.84
C LEU A 150 8.15 54.69 27.76
N ARG A 151 8.31 55.58 26.77
CA ARG A 151 9.53 56.40 26.64
C ARG A 151 9.75 57.34 27.82
N GLN A 152 8.67 57.79 28.46
CA GLN A 152 8.72 58.73 29.58
C GLN A 152 8.86 58.05 30.94
N GLN A 153 8.61 56.74 31.04
CA GLN A 153 8.56 55.99 32.30
C GLN A 153 9.48 54.76 32.25
N PRO A 154 10.77 54.88 32.61
CA PRO A 154 11.72 53.76 32.56
C PRO A 154 11.40 52.58 33.49
N GLN A 155 10.52 52.79 34.48
CA GLN A 155 10.06 51.77 35.43
C GLN A 155 8.77 51.07 35.01
N LEU A 156 8.25 51.38 33.81
CA LEU A 156 7.07 50.78 33.23
C LEU A 156 7.45 49.73 32.18
N THR A 157 6.98 48.51 32.39
CA THR A 157 6.93 47.46 31.36
C THR A 157 5.50 47.31 30.90
N LEU A 158 5.28 47.25 29.59
CA LEU A 158 3.96 47.06 29.00
C LEU A 158 3.90 45.73 28.28
N ILE A 159 2.94 44.88 28.65
CA ILE A 159 2.66 43.62 27.96
C ILE A 159 1.30 43.73 27.29
N ILE A 160 1.24 43.51 25.97
CA ILE A 160 0.02 43.67 25.19
C ILE A 160 -0.34 42.37 24.49
N SER A 161 -1.58 41.92 24.62
CA SER A 161 -2.14 40.80 23.85
C SER A 161 -3.00 41.34 22.71
N LEU A 162 -2.69 40.88 21.50
CA LEU A 162 -3.29 41.27 20.23
C LEU A 162 -3.80 40.05 19.46
N ARG A 163 -4.85 40.26 18.68
CA ARG A 163 -5.43 39.33 17.71
C ARG A 163 -4.92 39.61 16.29
N SER A 164 -4.59 40.86 15.97
CA SER A 164 -4.09 41.27 14.64
C SER A 164 -2.70 41.92 14.68
N HIS A 165 -2.01 41.97 13.55
CA HIS A 165 -0.71 42.65 13.42
C HIS A 165 -0.81 44.16 13.16
N GLN A 166 -2.02 44.74 13.09
CA GLN A 166 -2.23 46.13 12.65
C GLN A 166 -1.93 47.18 13.73
N ARG A 167 -1.71 46.76 14.98
CA ARG A 167 -1.45 47.65 16.13
C ARG A 167 0.03 47.72 16.46
N LEU A 168 0.50 48.93 16.78
CA LEU A 168 1.90 49.24 17.12
C LEU A 168 2.91 48.75 16.04
N PRO A 169 2.85 49.31 14.82
CA PRO A 169 3.76 48.93 13.73
C PRO A 169 5.22 49.26 14.07
N ALA A 170 6.18 48.63 13.38
CA ALA A 170 7.61 48.78 13.65
C ALA A 170 8.07 50.25 13.69
N GLY A 171 7.52 51.09 12.79
CA GLY A 171 7.81 52.53 12.75
C GLY A 171 7.41 53.30 14.01
N ALA A 172 6.34 52.88 14.70
CA ALA A 172 5.90 53.52 15.96
C ALA A 172 6.85 53.20 17.12
N ARG A 173 7.45 52.01 17.09
CA ARG A 173 8.31 51.44 18.16
C ARG A 173 9.81 51.71 17.96
N VAL A 174 10.19 52.52 16.97
CA VAL A 174 11.60 52.86 16.73
C VAL A 174 12.22 53.46 18.00
N GLY A 175 13.39 52.93 18.38
CA GLY A 175 14.12 53.33 19.59
C GLY A 175 13.60 52.71 20.90
N LEU A 176 12.64 51.78 20.84
CA LEU A 176 12.13 51.03 21.98
C LEU A 176 12.46 49.55 21.81
N GLU A 177 13.22 48.98 22.75
CA GLU A 177 13.43 47.53 22.78
C GLU A 177 12.07 46.84 22.94
N THR A 178 11.73 45.96 22.00
CA THR A 178 10.43 45.28 21.95
C THR A 178 10.65 43.80 21.72
N VAL A 179 9.97 42.96 22.51
CA VAL A 179 9.88 41.53 22.25
C VAL A 179 8.50 41.20 21.67
N ILE A 180 8.46 40.36 20.64
CA ILE A 180 7.22 39.90 20.00
C ILE A 180 7.17 38.39 20.12
N ILE A 181 6.05 37.87 20.60
CA ILE A 181 5.70 36.45 20.65
C ILE A 181 4.54 36.26 19.68
N ASP A 182 4.77 35.56 18.58
CA ASP A 182 3.77 35.33 17.55
C ASP A 182 3.03 33.99 17.77
N ALA A 183 2.00 33.74 16.97
CA ALA A 183 1.17 32.55 17.08
C ALA A 183 1.97 31.23 16.99
N MET A 184 3.08 31.20 16.26
CA MET A 184 3.95 30.02 16.12
C MET A 184 4.66 29.67 17.42
N ASP A 185 5.13 30.68 18.16
CA ASP A 185 5.77 30.49 19.47
C ASP A 185 4.76 29.90 20.48
N LEU A 186 3.47 30.21 20.29
CA LEU A 186 2.39 29.76 21.16
C LEU A 186 1.90 28.33 20.88
N LEU A 187 2.26 27.71 19.76
CA LEU A 187 1.91 26.32 19.47
C LEU A 187 2.59 25.37 20.45
N PHE A 188 1.85 24.35 20.89
CA PHE A 188 2.38 23.27 21.72
C PHE A 188 3.23 22.32 20.89
N SER A 189 4.44 22.04 21.35
CA SER A 189 5.25 20.91 20.89
C SER A 189 4.57 19.56 21.17
N VAL A 190 5.03 18.50 20.49
CA VAL A 190 4.57 17.12 20.74
C VAL A 190 4.69 16.74 22.22
N ALA A 191 5.76 17.19 22.89
CA ALA A 191 5.97 16.95 24.32
C ALA A 191 4.93 17.67 25.19
N GLU A 192 4.64 18.94 24.91
CA GLU A 192 3.61 19.71 25.62
C GLU A 192 2.21 19.12 25.40
N VAL A 193 1.89 18.66 24.18
CA VAL A 193 0.65 17.91 23.89
C VAL A 193 0.56 16.66 24.78
N GLY A 194 1.64 15.88 24.88
CA GLY A 194 1.71 14.70 25.73
C GLY A 194 1.49 15.01 27.22
N VAL A 195 2.08 16.11 27.72
CA VAL A 195 1.90 16.58 29.11
C VAL A 195 0.43 16.91 29.38
N LEU A 196 -0.22 17.68 28.49
CA LEU A 196 -1.62 18.06 28.68
C LEU A 196 -2.57 16.85 28.67
N LEU A 197 -2.35 15.92 27.74
CA LEU A 197 -3.14 14.69 27.65
C LEU A 197 -2.92 13.78 28.88
N SER A 198 -1.68 13.69 29.37
CA SER A 198 -1.33 12.85 30.54
C SER A 198 -1.87 13.40 31.85
N ALA A 199 -1.94 14.72 32.00
CA ALA A 199 -2.45 15.40 33.21
C ALA A 199 -3.92 15.04 33.53
N ARG A 200 -4.64 14.42 32.58
CA ARG A 200 -6.05 14.03 32.72
C ARG A 200 -6.28 12.50 32.73
N GLY A 201 -5.22 11.72 33.00
CA GLY A 201 -5.34 10.29 33.36
C GLY A 201 -5.30 9.31 32.20
N ALA A 202 -4.97 9.73 30.97
CA ALA A 202 -4.69 8.82 29.87
C ALA A 202 -3.24 8.29 29.95
N GLN A 203 -3.04 6.99 29.70
CA GLN A 203 -1.71 6.50 29.33
C GLN A 203 -1.41 6.95 27.89
N VAL A 204 -0.73 8.09 27.76
CA VAL A 204 -0.42 8.69 26.47
C VAL A 204 0.93 8.16 26.01
N THR A 205 0.92 7.41 24.90
CA THR A 205 2.16 7.05 24.21
C THR A 205 2.66 8.23 23.39
N GLU A 206 3.96 8.27 23.12
CA GLU A 206 4.55 9.28 22.23
C GLU A 206 3.88 9.28 20.83
N ALA A 207 3.52 8.09 20.33
CA ALA A 207 2.77 7.94 19.08
C ALA A 207 1.37 8.58 19.13
N HIS A 208 0.67 8.49 20.27
CA HIS A 208 -0.62 9.16 20.45
C HIS A 208 -0.46 10.69 20.47
N ALA A 209 0.51 11.21 21.22
CA ALA A 209 0.79 12.64 21.26
C ALA A 209 1.19 13.18 19.89
N ALA A 210 2.00 12.43 19.13
CA ALA A 210 2.37 12.76 17.76
C ALA A 210 1.16 12.77 16.81
N ALA A 211 0.23 11.81 16.94
CA ALA A 211 -1.00 11.78 16.15
C ALA A 211 -1.90 13.00 16.42
N VAL A 212 -2.11 13.33 17.70
CA VAL A 212 -2.87 14.54 18.11
C VAL A 212 -2.17 15.81 17.63
N PHE A 213 -0.84 15.88 17.74
CA PHE A 213 -0.07 16.99 17.21
C PHE A 213 -0.19 17.08 15.68
N GLN A 214 -0.17 15.98 14.93
CA GLN A 214 -0.38 16.02 13.47
C GLN A 214 -1.76 16.54 13.08
N GLN A 215 -2.80 16.20 13.85
CA GLN A 215 -4.15 16.69 13.60
C GLN A 215 -4.29 18.19 13.91
N THR A 216 -3.73 18.65 15.03
CA THR A 216 -3.94 20.01 15.55
C THR A 216 -2.82 21.01 15.21
N ASN A 217 -1.67 20.52 14.77
CA ASN A 217 -0.39 21.23 14.69
C ASN A 217 0.00 21.93 16.01
N GLY A 218 -0.39 21.37 17.16
CA GLY A 218 -0.09 21.94 18.47
C GLY A 218 -0.98 23.11 18.89
N TRP A 219 -2.06 23.41 18.16
CA TRP A 219 -2.91 24.56 18.47
C TRP A 219 -3.60 24.43 19.84
N PRO A 220 -3.31 25.33 20.82
CA PRO A 220 -3.74 25.14 22.20
C PRO A 220 -5.24 24.89 22.42
N ALA A 221 -6.13 25.62 21.74
CA ALA A 221 -7.57 25.42 21.89
C ALA A 221 -8.04 24.05 21.40
N LEU A 222 -7.55 23.57 20.25
CA LEU A 222 -7.92 22.25 19.75
C LEU A 222 -7.34 21.13 20.61
N VAL A 223 -6.08 21.26 21.05
CA VAL A 223 -5.45 20.26 21.92
C VAL A 223 -6.16 20.19 23.27
N ALA A 224 -6.52 21.34 23.86
CA ALA A 224 -7.26 21.38 25.11
C ALA A 224 -8.65 20.76 24.98
N ALA A 225 -9.37 21.04 23.89
CA ALA A 225 -10.69 20.48 23.66
C ALA A 225 -10.67 18.98 23.34
N LEU A 226 -9.67 18.49 22.61
CA LEU A 226 -9.43 17.05 22.44
C LEU A 226 -9.12 16.35 23.77
N ALA A 227 -8.34 17.00 24.63
CA ALA A 227 -8.08 16.52 25.98
C ALA A 227 -9.36 16.50 26.86
N GLU A 228 -10.44 17.14 26.42
CA GLU A 228 -11.77 17.14 27.06
C GLU A 228 -12.75 16.16 26.39
N GLY A 229 -12.28 15.37 25.40
CA GLY A 229 -13.04 14.30 24.76
C GLY A 229 -13.85 14.73 23.53
N ALA A 230 -13.61 15.94 23.01
CA ALA A 230 -14.25 16.39 21.78
C ALA A 230 -13.56 15.83 20.53
N THR A 231 -14.28 15.75 19.41
CA THR A 231 -13.72 15.33 18.12
C THR A 231 -13.09 16.51 17.38
N THR A 232 -11.94 16.29 16.72
CA THR A 232 -11.21 17.35 16.00
C THR A 232 -12.03 18.04 14.93
N ASP A 233 -12.80 17.26 14.18
CA ASP A 233 -13.39 17.70 12.92
C ASP A 233 -14.50 18.72 13.17
N ASN A 234 -15.36 18.45 14.15
CA ASN A 234 -16.42 19.37 14.56
C ASN A 234 -15.87 20.66 15.16
N LEU A 235 -14.83 20.56 16.00
CA LEU A 235 -14.26 21.72 16.68
C LEU A 235 -13.54 22.69 15.74
N ALA A 236 -12.76 22.16 14.81
CA ALA A 236 -12.07 22.98 13.82
C ALA A 236 -13.08 23.68 12.91
N ALA A 237 -14.12 22.96 12.47
CA ALA A 237 -15.20 23.52 11.67
C ALA A 237 -15.99 24.60 12.43
N ASP A 238 -16.34 24.36 13.69
CA ASP A 238 -17.06 25.33 14.53
C ASP A 238 -16.21 26.57 14.81
N TYR A 239 -14.91 26.41 15.09
CA TYR A 239 -14.02 27.56 15.23
C TYR A 239 -13.94 28.36 13.92
N VAL A 240 -13.75 27.69 12.79
CA VAL A 240 -13.66 28.36 11.48
C VAL A 240 -14.93 29.17 11.22
N ARG A 241 -16.12 28.57 11.44
CA ARG A 241 -17.42 29.23 11.19
C ARG A 241 -17.71 30.35 12.18
N SER A 242 -17.53 30.11 13.47
CA SER A 242 -18.01 31.00 14.53
C SER A 242 -16.98 32.04 14.97
N HIS A 243 -15.68 31.82 14.72
CA HIS A 243 -14.61 32.68 15.23
C HIS A 243 -13.70 33.21 14.13
N LEU A 244 -13.19 32.37 13.22
CA LEU A 244 -12.22 32.80 12.20
C LEU A 244 -12.85 33.62 11.07
N LEU A 245 -13.83 33.04 10.36
CA LEU A 245 -14.43 33.67 9.18
C LEU A 245 -15.14 35.01 9.50
N PRO A 246 -15.81 35.20 10.66
CA PRO A 246 -16.40 36.49 11.01
C PRO A 246 -15.38 37.62 11.19
N GLN A 247 -14.14 37.30 11.61
CA GLN A 247 -13.08 38.29 11.84
C GLN A 247 -12.49 38.86 10.54
N ILE A 248 -12.67 38.16 9.42
CA ILE A 248 -12.16 38.61 8.12
C ILE A 248 -13.25 39.45 7.46
N GLU A 249 -13.31 40.75 7.70
CA GLU A 249 -14.45 41.59 7.28
C GLU A 249 -14.75 41.53 5.78
N ALA A 250 -13.72 41.57 4.92
CA ALA A 250 -13.86 41.59 3.46
C ALA A 250 -14.33 40.23 2.90
N PRO A 251 -15.52 40.15 2.25
CA PRO A 251 -16.04 38.89 1.68
C PRO A 251 -15.12 38.26 0.64
N GLU A 252 -14.44 39.07 -0.16
CA GLU A 252 -13.47 38.61 -1.16
C GLU A 252 -12.25 37.94 -0.51
N LEU A 253 -11.79 38.46 0.63
CA LEU A 253 -10.67 37.90 1.38
C LEU A 253 -11.06 36.59 2.08
N ARG A 254 -12.30 36.48 2.58
CA ARG A 254 -12.85 35.21 3.08
C ARG A 254 -12.85 34.13 2.00
N ARG A 255 -13.37 34.47 0.80
CA ARG A 255 -13.40 33.54 -0.33
C ARG A 255 -11.98 33.15 -0.75
N PHE A 256 -11.04 34.10 -0.77
CA PHE A 256 -9.63 33.85 -1.06
C PHE A 256 -9.00 32.88 -0.04
N LEU A 257 -9.24 33.05 1.26
CA LEU A 257 -8.78 32.14 2.31
C LEU A 257 -9.34 30.72 2.12
N LEU A 258 -10.62 30.59 1.79
CA LEU A 258 -11.26 29.30 1.55
C LEU A 258 -10.64 28.58 0.36
N ILE A 259 -10.25 29.29 -0.72
CA ILE A 259 -9.51 28.70 -1.85
C ILE A 259 -8.08 28.32 -1.44
N ALA A 260 -7.41 29.16 -0.62
CA ALA A 260 -6.05 28.93 -0.15
C ALA A 260 -5.90 27.67 0.72
N SER A 261 -7.00 27.09 1.21
CA SER A 261 -6.98 25.84 1.97
C SER A 261 -6.65 24.61 1.12
N ILE A 262 -6.95 24.63 -0.19
CA ILE A 262 -6.75 23.47 -1.07
C ILE A 262 -5.28 23.25 -1.46
N PRO A 263 -4.53 24.23 -2.03
CA PRO A 263 -3.22 23.97 -2.62
C PRO A 263 -2.13 23.60 -1.60
N ARG A 264 -1.23 22.70 -2.02
CA ARG A 264 0.00 22.35 -1.30
C ARG A 264 1.16 22.10 -2.31
N PRO A 265 2.25 22.89 -2.28
CA PRO A 265 2.48 24.06 -1.43
C PRO A 265 1.52 25.23 -1.74
N LEU A 266 1.33 26.15 -0.80
CA LEU A 266 0.54 27.39 -1.01
C LEU A 266 1.50 28.54 -1.30
N THR A 267 1.47 29.06 -2.52
CA THR A 267 2.32 30.19 -2.98
C THR A 267 1.46 31.25 -3.66
N ALA A 268 2.01 32.46 -3.80
CA ALA A 268 1.35 33.53 -4.55
C ALA A 268 1.08 33.12 -6.01
N ASP A 269 2.00 32.37 -6.63
CA ASP A 269 1.90 31.93 -8.02
C ASP A 269 0.76 30.94 -8.22
N ILE A 270 0.62 29.97 -7.30
CA ILE A 270 -0.49 29.02 -7.31
C ILE A 270 -1.79 29.75 -7.05
N MET A 271 -1.84 30.68 -6.09
CA MET A 271 -3.07 31.45 -5.85
C MET A 271 -3.47 32.29 -7.06
N ARG A 272 -2.53 32.92 -7.78
CA ARG A 272 -2.82 33.64 -9.04
C ARG A 272 -3.45 32.71 -10.09
N LEU A 273 -2.95 31.48 -10.22
CA LEU A 273 -3.52 30.47 -11.11
C LEU A 273 -4.96 30.08 -10.72
N LEU A 274 -5.23 29.96 -9.42
CA LEU A 274 -6.53 29.48 -8.93
C LEU A 274 -7.60 30.57 -8.87
N THR A 275 -7.22 31.82 -8.62
CA THR A 275 -8.17 32.92 -8.42
C THR A 275 -8.18 33.95 -9.55
N ASP A 276 -7.25 33.87 -10.51
CA ASP A 276 -7.02 34.87 -11.56
C ASP A 276 -6.80 36.29 -11.00
N ASP A 277 -6.32 36.39 -9.75
CA ASP A 277 -6.21 37.64 -9.01
C ASP A 277 -4.76 38.15 -9.00
N PRO A 278 -4.44 39.26 -9.70
CA PRO A 278 -3.09 39.80 -9.71
C PRO A 278 -2.62 40.30 -8.33
N ALA A 279 -3.55 40.55 -7.38
CA ALA A 279 -3.27 40.99 -6.02
C ALA A 279 -3.14 39.83 -5.02
N ALA A 280 -3.03 38.57 -5.48
CA ALA A 280 -2.94 37.39 -4.60
C ALA A 280 -1.83 37.49 -3.54
N ASP A 281 -0.66 38.02 -3.89
CA ASP A 281 0.45 38.21 -2.96
C ASP A 281 0.10 39.21 -1.83
N GLY A 282 -0.60 40.30 -2.15
CA GLY A 282 -1.09 41.25 -1.16
C GLY A 282 -2.13 40.63 -0.22
N LYS A 283 -3.04 39.80 -0.75
CA LYS A 283 -4.05 39.07 0.04
C LYS A 283 -3.44 38.00 0.94
N LEU A 284 -2.40 37.29 0.48
CA LEU A 284 -1.65 36.34 1.32
C LEU A 284 -0.95 37.06 2.47
N ARG A 285 -0.27 38.17 2.20
CA ARG A 285 0.34 39.02 3.25
C ARG A 285 -0.69 39.59 4.21
N GLN A 286 -1.88 39.95 3.72
CA GLN A 286 -2.98 40.40 4.58
C GLN A 286 -3.47 39.29 5.52
N LEU A 287 -3.64 38.06 5.01
CA LEU A 287 -4.03 36.90 5.82
C LEU A 287 -2.93 36.44 6.79
N GLU A 288 -1.67 36.56 6.39
CA GLU A 288 -0.52 36.40 7.29
C GLU A 288 -0.55 37.45 8.40
N SER A 289 -0.78 38.73 8.06
CA SER A 289 -0.93 39.81 9.05
C SER A 289 -2.16 39.68 9.95
N ALA A 290 -3.13 38.84 9.55
CA ALA A 290 -4.28 38.48 10.35
C ALA A 290 -4.01 37.24 11.24
N GLY A 291 -2.81 36.66 11.18
CA GLY A 291 -2.42 35.47 11.94
C GLY A 291 -3.07 34.17 11.46
N VAL A 292 -3.62 34.15 10.24
CA VAL A 292 -4.32 32.99 9.66
C VAL A 292 -3.38 32.10 8.85
N LEU A 293 -2.40 32.71 8.20
CA LEU A 293 -1.35 32.05 7.41
C LEU A 293 0.01 32.27 8.05
N PHE A 294 0.92 31.33 7.80
CA PHE A 294 2.32 31.42 8.25
C PHE A 294 3.24 31.33 7.05
N ALA A 295 4.02 32.38 6.76
CA ALA A 295 4.98 32.34 5.67
C ALA A 295 6.32 31.73 6.12
N THR A 296 6.86 30.86 5.27
CA THR A 296 8.25 30.41 5.30
C THR A 296 8.91 30.90 4.02
N ILE A 297 10.11 31.48 4.14
CA ILE A 297 10.87 31.95 2.97
C ILE A 297 11.88 30.87 2.62
N GLU A 298 11.70 30.25 1.45
CA GLU A 298 12.65 29.31 0.86
C GLU A 298 13.07 29.84 -0.51
N ASP A 299 14.38 29.93 -0.77
CA ASP A 299 14.96 30.40 -2.04
C ASP A 299 14.39 31.72 -2.57
N GLY A 300 14.07 32.65 -1.66
CA GLY A 300 13.51 33.96 -2.00
C GLY A 300 12.03 33.97 -2.36
N THR A 301 11.34 32.83 -2.27
CA THR A 301 9.89 32.70 -2.50
C THR A 301 9.18 32.45 -1.17
N ALA A 302 8.10 33.21 -0.91
CA ALA A 302 7.25 32.98 0.26
C ALA A 302 6.29 31.81 0.01
N ALA A 303 6.43 30.74 0.80
CA ALA A 303 5.48 29.64 0.88
C ALA A 303 4.65 29.79 2.17
N TYR A 304 3.33 29.73 2.05
CA TYR A 304 2.42 29.94 3.17
C TYR A 304 1.88 28.60 3.68
N GLN A 305 1.62 28.51 4.98
CA GLN A 305 1.08 27.32 5.64
C GLN A 305 -0.20 27.64 6.41
N ILE A 306 -1.09 26.66 6.46
CA ILE A 306 -2.35 26.66 7.22
C ILE A 306 -2.30 25.40 8.09
N PRO A 307 -2.51 25.49 9.42
CA PRO A 307 -2.66 24.34 10.30
C PRO A 307 -3.64 23.29 9.75
N SER A 308 -3.27 22.01 9.77
CA SER A 308 -3.99 20.92 9.08
C SER A 308 -5.50 20.86 9.42
N ALA A 309 -5.87 20.86 10.70
CA ALA A 309 -7.29 20.88 11.09
C ALA A 309 -8.06 22.08 10.54
N MET A 310 -7.46 23.28 10.58
CA MET A 310 -8.09 24.49 10.03
C MET A 310 -8.19 24.44 8.51
N ARG A 311 -7.17 23.87 7.85
CA ARG A 311 -7.15 23.67 6.39
C ARG A 311 -8.30 22.77 5.94
N VAL A 312 -8.48 21.62 6.59
CA VAL A 312 -9.58 20.69 6.29
C VAL A 312 -10.93 21.38 6.48
N ALA A 313 -11.16 22.02 7.64
CA ALA A 313 -12.39 22.75 7.92
C ALA A 313 -12.67 23.89 6.91
N LEU A 314 -11.65 24.64 6.50
CA LEU A 314 -11.78 25.67 5.45
C LEU A 314 -12.12 25.06 4.08
N GLY A 315 -11.54 23.90 3.73
CA GLY A 315 -11.85 23.18 2.48
C GLY A 315 -13.28 22.62 2.45
N GLU A 316 -13.75 22.11 3.57
CA GLU A 316 -15.15 21.68 3.75
C GLU A 316 -16.11 22.86 3.63
N GLU A 317 -15.79 24.00 4.25
CA GLU A 317 -16.58 25.23 4.10
C GLU A 317 -16.64 25.73 2.66
N LEU A 318 -15.54 25.63 1.91
CA LEU A 318 -15.53 25.96 0.48
C LEU A 318 -16.47 25.03 -0.30
N THR A 319 -16.38 23.73 -0.06
CA THR A 319 -17.19 22.70 -0.74
C THR A 319 -18.67 22.84 -0.40
N ALA A 320 -19.00 23.11 0.86
CA ALA A 320 -20.37 23.28 1.32
C ALA A 320 -21.03 24.56 0.75
N ARG A 321 -20.27 25.66 0.64
CA ARG A 321 -20.80 26.95 0.15
C ARG A 321 -20.81 27.05 -1.37
N TRP A 322 -19.76 26.55 -2.02
CA TRP A 322 -19.54 26.69 -3.46
C TRP A 322 -18.93 25.41 -4.06
N PRO A 323 -19.69 24.31 -4.16
CA PRO A 323 -19.18 23.03 -4.65
C PRO A 323 -18.59 23.14 -6.07
N GLY A 324 -19.23 23.90 -6.96
CA GLY A 324 -18.70 24.13 -8.32
C GLY A 324 -17.36 24.86 -8.34
N LEU A 325 -17.14 25.79 -7.41
CA LEU A 325 -15.84 26.49 -7.27
C LEU A 325 -14.78 25.56 -6.69
N ALA A 326 -15.13 24.73 -5.70
CA ALA A 326 -14.22 23.72 -5.17
C ALA A 326 -13.75 22.76 -6.28
N CYS A 327 -14.67 22.26 -7.11
CA CYS A 327 -14.33 21.43 -8.27
C CYS A 327 -13.42 22.15 -9.27
N ASP A 328 -13.69 23.42 -9.61
CA ASP A 328 -12.83 24.21 -10.52
C ASP A 328 -11.40 24.37 -9.95
N VAL A 329 -11.27 24.68 -8.66
CA VAL A 329 -9.98 24.80 -7.98
C VAL A 329 -9.19 23.48 -8.03
N HIS A 330 -9.84 22.36 -7.69
CA HIS A 330 -9.20 21.03 -7.80
C HIS A 330 -8.84 20.69 -9.25
N SER A 331 -9.68 20.98 -10.25
CA SER A 331 -9.39 20.75 -11.67
C SER A 331 -8.17 21.56 -12.16
N ARG A 332 -8.09 22.86 -11.80
CA ARG A 332 -6.93 23.70 -12.13
C ARG A 332 -5.64 23.19 -11.47
N LEU A 333 -5.71 22.77 -10.20
CA LEU A 333 -4.56 22.16 -9.51
C LEU A 333 -4.14 20.84 -10.14
N ALA A 334 -5.09 19.99 -10.53
CA ALA A 334 -4.80 18.73 -11.20
C ALA A 334 -3.98 18.97 -12.49
N ARG A 335 -4.42 19.92 -13.32
CA ARG A 335 -3.69 20.30 -14.54
C ARG A 335 -2.34 20.93 -14.23
N TRP A 336 -2.23 21.75 -13.20
CA TRP A 336 -0.95 22.31 -12.77
C TRP A 336 0.04 21.21 -12.34
N HIS A 337 -0.36 20.30 -11.47
CA HIS A 337 0.48 19.17 -11.05
C HIS A 337 0.85 18.25 -12.22
N LEU A 338 -0.03 18.09 -13.20
CA LEU A 338 0.26 17.39 -14.44
C LEU A 338 1.40 18.06 -15.24
N THR A 339 1.44 19.40 -15.30
CA THR A 339 2.58 20.13 -15.93
C THR A 339 3.88 20.00 -15.14
N GLN A 340 3.80 19.86 -13.80
CA GLN A 340 4.95 19.65 -12.92
C GLN A 340 5.43 18.19 -12.88
N GLN A 341 4.82 17.29 -13.66
CA GLN A 341 5.10 15.85 -13.65
C GLN A 341 4.93 15.20 -12.27
N ALA A 342 3.93 15.66 -11.50
CA ALA A 342 3.55 15.12 -10.20
C ALA A 342 2.23 14.32 -10.30
N PRO A 343 2.24 13.09 -10.85
CA PRO A 343 1.02 12.39 -11.25
C PRO A 343 0.12 11.98 -10.08
N ALA A 344 0.68 11.66 -8.90
CA ALA A 344 -0.13 11.28 -7.75
C ALA A 344 -1.00 12.45 -7.24
N GLU A 345 -0.41 13.64 -7.12
CA GLU A 345 -1.16 14.86 -6.74
C GLU A 345 -2.14 15.28 -7.84
N ALA A 346 -1.72 15.20 -9.12
CA ALA A 346 -2.60 15.47 -10.24
C ALA A 346 -3.84 14.55 -10.22
N LEU A 347 -3.64 13.26 -9.99
CA LEU A 347 -4.69 12.26 -9.94
C LEU A 347 -5.63 12.47 -8.74
N ARG A 348 -5.08 12.72 -7.53
CA ARG A 348 -5.88 13.05 -6.33
C ARG A 348 -6.82 14.24 -6.60
N HIS A 349 -6.27 15.35 -7.08
CA HIS A 349 -7.08 16.53 -7.38
C HIS A 349 -8.10 16.29 -8.51
N ALA A 350 -7.74 15.54 -9.56
CA ALA A 350 -8.65 15.23 -10.65
C ALA A 350 -9.84 14.37 -10.20
N ILE A 351 -9.60 13.36 -9.35
CA ILE A 351 -10.66 12.53 -8.75
C ILE A 351 -11.59 13.39 -7.89
N THR A 352 -11.04 14.25 -7.01
CA THR A 352 -11.85 15.13 -6.16
C THR A 352 -12.71 16.09 -7.00
N ALA A 353 -12.16 16.62 -8.10
CA ALA A 353 -12.89 17.49 -9.03
C ALA A 353 -13.91 16.74 -9.92
N GLN A 354 -13.86 15.41 -9.98
CA GLN A 354 -14.52 14.59 -10.99
C GLN A 354 -14.14 15.02 -12.43
N ASP A 355 -12.90 15.49 -12.61
CA ASP A 355 -12.35 15.83 -13.93
C ASP A 355 -11.80 14.58 -14.60
N TRP A 356 -12.72 13.74 -15.11
CA TRP A 356 -12.40 12.44 -15.68
C TRP A 356 -11.46 12.51 -16.89
N GLY A 357 -11.51 13.61 -17.65
CA GLY A 357 -10.58 13.87 -18.74
C GLY A 357 -9.13 13.93 -18.25
N VAL A 358 -8.87 14.68 -17.18
CA VAL A 358 -7.54 14.76 -16.57
C VAL A 358 -7.16 13.44 -15.89
N VAL A 359 -8.10 12.72 -15.26
CA VAL A 359 -7.85 11.38 -14.71
C VAL A 359 -7.31 10.44 -15.80
N VAL A 360 -8.01 10.35 -16.93
CA VAL A 360 -7.60 9.49 -18.06
C VAL A 360 -6.28 9.95 -18.67
N GLU A 361 -6.04 11.26 -18.78
CA GLU A 361 -4.75 11.79 -19.27
C GLU A 361 -3.58 11.40 -18.35
N VAL A 362 -3.75 11.56 -17.04
CA VAL A 362 -2.75 11.20 -16.03
C VAL A 362 -2.47 9.69 -16.07
N ILE A 363 -3.51 8.85 -16.13
CA ILE A 363 -3.38 7.40 -16.24
C ILE A 363 -2.64 7.04 -17.53
N ASN A 364 -3.07 7.56 -18.67
CA ASN A 364 -2.44 7.26 -19.95
C ASN A 364 -0.95 7.60 -19.91
N LYS A 365 -0.56 8.76 -19.37
CA LYS A 365 0.83 9.22 -19.35
C LYS A 365 1.70 8.55 -18.28
N PHE A 366 1.13 8.22 -17.11
CA PHE A 366 1.91 7.83 -15.93
C PHE A 366 1.51 6.51 -15.27
N TRP A 367 0.69 5.66 -15.91
CA TRP A 367 0.20 4.40 -15.31
C TRP A 367 1.31 3.53 -14.69
N GLY A 368 2.47 3.41 -15.35
CA GLY A 368 3.56 2.55 -14.88
C GLY A 368 4.21 3.07 -13.59
N LEU A 369 4.29 4.39 -13.43
CA LEU A 369 4.80 5.03 -12.22
C LEU A 369 3.77 4.95 -11.08
N LEU A 370 2.50 5.23 -11.40
CA LEU A 370 1.38 5.15 -10.46
C LEU A 370 1.16 3.73 -9.95
N LEU A 371 1.19 2.73 -10.84
CA LEU A 371 1.16 1.32 -10.44
C LEU A 371 2.31 1.01 -9.48
N GLY A 372 3.48 1.60 -9.72
CA GLY A 372 4.66 1.36 -8.90
C GLY A 372 4.59 1.93 -7.48
N ARG A 373 4.11 3.18 -7.34
CA ARG A 373 4.21 3.95 -6.09
C ARG A 373 2.88 4.29 -5.42
N ASP A 374 1.80 4.32 -6.19
CA ASP A 374 0.49 4.85 -5.78
C ASP A 374 -0.64 3.90 -6.27
N SER A 375 -0.44 2.59 -6.15
CA SER A 375 -1.36 1.58 -6.74
C SER A 375 -2.78 1.65 -6.17
N GLU A 376 -2.93 2.02 -4.90
CA GLU A 376 -4.23 2.22 -4.25
C GLU A 376 -4.97 3.43 -4.83
N LEU A 377 -4.26 4.54 -5.07
CA LEU A 377 -4.82 5.73 -5.71
C LEU A 377 -5.25 5.41 -7.16
N LEU A 378 -4.45 4.61 -7.87
CA LEU A 378 -4.80 4.17 -9.22
C LEU A 378 -6.05 3.27 -9.21
N TYR A 379 -6.17 2.37 -8.22
CA TYR A 379 -7.37 1.54 -8.02
C TYR A 379 -8.59 2.42 -7.72
N GLU A 380 -8.47 3.37 -6.79
CA GLU A 380 -9.52 4.33 -6.45
C GLU A 380 -9.97 5.14 -7.68
N ALA A 381 -9.02 5.62 -8.49
CA ALA A 381 -9.31 6.33 -9.74
C ALA A 381 -10.22 5.51 -10.66
N PHE A 382 -9.91 4.23 -10.87
CA PHE A 382 -10.71 3.36 -11.73
C PHE A 382 -12.07 2.97 -11.12
N MET A 383 -12.15 2.88 -9.79
CA MET A 383 -13.42 2.61 -9.11
C MET A 383 -14.39 3.79 -9.19
N LEU A 384 -13.87 5.02 -9.18
CA LEU A 384 -14.69 6.24 -9.20
C LEU A 384 -14.97 6.76 -10.61
N THR A 385 -14.07 6.52 -11.58
CA THR A 385 -14.25 7.01 -12.96
C THR A 385 -15.32 6.19 -13.69
N PRO A 386 -16.39 6.82 -14.22
CA PRO A 386 -17.39 6.12 -15.02
C PRO A 386 -16.76 5.50 -16.27
N LEU A 387 -17.12 4.25 -16.60
CA LEU A 387 -16.55 3.54 -17.75
C LEU A 387 -16.69 4.31 -19.08
N SER A 388 -17.79 5.05 -19.26
CA SER A 388 -18.04 5.87 -20.45
C SER A 388 -17.01 6.99 -20.66
N GLU A 389 -16.35 7.43 -19.59
CA GLU A 389 -15.32 8.48 -19.61
C GLU A 389 -13.92 7.92 -19.89
N ILE A 390 -13.72 6.61 -19.69
CA ILE A 390 -12.43 5.95 -19.88
C ILE A 390 -12.20 5.73 -21.37
N THR A 391 -11.60 6.74 -21.99
CA THR A 391 -11.25 6.72 -23.41
C THR A 391 -9.83 6.21 -23.64
N GLY A 392 -9.66 5.41 -24.69
CA GLY A 392 -8.37 4.91 -25.12
C GLY A 392 -7.99 3.54 -24.52
N ILE A 393 -7.33 2.75 -25.36
CA ILE A 393 -7.02 1.35 -25.06
C ILE A 393 -6.08 1.16 -23.86
N ARG A 394 -5.17 2.11 -23.59
CA ARG A 394 -4.20 2.00 -22.50
C ARG A 394 -4.89 2.11 -21.13
N ALA A 395 -5.76 3.11 -20.94
CA ALA A 395 -6.54 3.26 -19.72
C ALA A 395 -7.50 2.08 -19.50
N LEU A 396 -8.17 1.60 -20.56
CA LEU A 396 -9.02 0.39 -20.50
C LEU A 396 -8.23 -0.85 -20.09
N ALA A 397 -7.05 -1.09 -20.70
CA ALA A 397 -6.19 -2.21 -20.35
C ALA A 397 -5.67 -2.11 -18.91
N CYS A 398 -5.32 -0.90 -18.45
CA CYS A 398 -4.86 -0.68 -17.07
C CYS A 398 -6.00 -0.91 -16.06
N ARG A 399 -7.24 -0.52 -16.40
CA ARG A 399 -8.43 -0.85 -15.63
C ARG A 399 -8.65 -2.35 -15.55
N ASP A 400 -8.61 -3.07 -16.68
CA ASP A 400 -8.75 -4.53 -16.73
C ASP A 400 -7.65 -5.26 -15.95
N LEU A 401 -6.45 -4.66 -15.90
CA LEU A 401 -5.39 -5.16 -15.05
C LEU A 401 -5.75 -5.02 -13.56
N MET A 402 -6.27 -3.86 -13.14
CA MET A 402 -6.49 -3.52 -11.72
C MET A 402 -7.80 -4.07 -11.14
N LEU A 403 -8.89 -4.02 -11.90
CA LEU A 403 -10.22 -4.39 -11.42
C LEU A 403 -10.58 -5.83 -11.80
N ARG A 404 -11.29 -6.52 -10.90
CA ARG A 404 -11.79 -7.89 -11.11
C ARG A 404 -13.18 -7.94 -11.78
N ALA A 405 -13.65 -6.82 -12.35
CA ALA A 405 -14.99 -6.66 -12.91
C ALA A 405 -14.92 -6.41 -14.44
N PRO A 406 -14.87 -7.48 -15.25
CA PRO A 406 -14.66 -7.36 -16.68
C PRO A 406 -15.89 -6.85 -17.42
N ASP A 407 -15.67 -5.90 -18.32
CA ASP A 407 -16.51 -5.66 -19.48
C ASP A 407 -15.71 -5.96 -20.76
N ASP A 408 -16.39 -6.11 -21.90
CA ASP A 408 -15.74 -6.52 -23.15
C ASP A 408 -15.24 -5.32 -24.00
N THR A 409 -15.33 -4.09 -23.50
CA THR A 409 -14.89 -2.87 -24.21
C THR A 409 -13.39 -2.93 -24.51
N PHE A 410 -12.60 -3.34 -23.52
CA PHE A 410 -11.16 -3.57 -23.69
C PHE A 410 -10.90 -4.60 -24.79
N LEU A 411 -11.58 -5.75 -24.77
CA LEU A 411 -11.35 -6.84 -25.72
C LEU A 411 -11.71 -6.45 -27.16
N ALA A 412 -12.74 -5.63 -27.35
CA ALA A 412 -13.11 -5.11 -28.67
C ALA A 412 -12.02 -4.19 -29.27
N MET A 413 -11.35 -3.41 -28.42
CA MET A 413 -10.29 -2.48 -28.83
C MET A 413 -8.89 -3.10 -28.82
N ALA A 414 -8.67 -4.17 -28.06
CA ALA A 414 -7.36 -4.78 -27.90
C ALA A 414 -6.69 -5.12 -29.25
N PRO A 415 -7.35 -5.68 -30.29
CA PRO A 415 -6.68 -6.01 -31.55
C PRO A 415 -6.07 -4.82 -32.31
N THR A 416 -6.58 -3.59 -32.08
CA THR A 416 -6.13 -2.37 -32.79
C THR A 416 -5.07 -1.59 -32.02
N ALA A 417 -4.67 -2.04 -30.83
CA ALA A 417 -3.70 -1.34 -29.99
C ALA A 417 -2.29 -1.25 -30.60
N LEU A 418 -1.91 -2.23 -31.41
CA LEU A 418 -0.67 -2.26 -32.18
C LEU A 418 -0.93 -2.76 -33.60
N PRO A 419 -0.15 -2.29 -34.61
CA PRO A 419 -0.22 -2.82 -35.97
C PRO A 419 -0.02 -4.34 -36.01
N SER A 420 -0.68 -5.00 -36.96
CA SER A 420 -0.63 -6.46 -37.11
C SER A 420 0.50 -6.93 -38.03
N THR A 421 0.98 -6.06 -38.93
CA THR A 421 2.04 -6.42 -39.88
C THR A 421 3.42 -6.04 -39.35
N ARG A 422 4.41 -6.88 -39.70
CA ARG A 422 5.80 -6.64 -39.32
C ARG A 422 6.35 -5.31 -39.87
N ALA A 423 5.98 -4.94 -41.10
CA ALA A 423 6.46 -3.72 -41.75
C ALA A 423 6.01 -2.46 -40.99
N GLU A 424 4.71 -2.37 -40.66
CA GLU A 424 4.15 -1.26 -39.90
C GLU A 424 4.75 -1.18 -38.49
N LEU A 425 4.97 -2.32 -37.82
CA LEU A 425 5.63 -2.35 -36.51
C LEU A 425 7.08 -1.86 -36.56
N GLU A 426 7.82 -2.23 -37.61
CA GLU A 426 9.18 -1.75 -37.79
C GLU A 426 9.23 -0.25 -38.13
N GLU A 427 8.27 0.27 -38.90
CA GLU A 427 8.12 1.70 -39.16
C GLU A 427 7.78 2.48 -37.88
N LEU A 428 6.76 2.03 -37.14
CA LEU A 428 6.35 2.60 -35.86
C LEU A 428 7.50 2.58 -34.85
N GLY A 429 8.28 1.50 -34.79
CA GLY A 429 9.42 1.39 -33.89
C GLY A 429 10.55 2.38 -34.19
N ARG A 430 10.65 2.86 -35.44
CA ARG A 430 11.62 3.89 -35.83
C ARG A 430 11.06 5.31 -35.67
N SER A 431 9.77 5.47 -35.40
CA SER A 431 9.12 6.78 -35.23
C SER A 431 9.17 7.26 -33.76
N PRO A 432 8.92 8.55 -33.50
CA PRO A 432 8.76 9.06 -32.14
C PRO A 432 7.56 8.44 -31.38
N ASP A 433 6.55 7.96 -32.09
CA ASP A 433 5.30 7.41 -31.51
C ASP A 433 5.52 6.08 -30.78
N VAL A 434 6.69 5.46 -30.96
CA VAL A 434 7.10 4.27 -30.20
C VAL A 434 7.06 4.50 -28.68
N ARG A 435 7.23 5.76 -28.24
CA ARG A 435 7.12 6.19 -26.83
C ARG A 435 5.76 5.84 -26.23
N ASP A 436 4.72 5.88 -27.05
CA ASP A 436 3.36 5.54 -26.66
C ASP A 436 2.97 4.11 -27.03
N ALA A 437 3.46 3.60 -28.16
CA ALA A 437 3.13 2.25 -28.60
C ALA A 437 3.68 1.17 -27.64
N LEU A 438 4.90 1.33 -27.12
CA LEU A 438 5.52 0.35 -26.21
C LEU A 438 4.74 0.17 -24.89
N PRO A 439 4.45 1.22 -24.10
CA PRO A 439 3.67 1.07 -22.87
C PRO A 439 2.25 0.58 -23.13
N THR A 440 1.62 1.00 -24.23
CA THR A 440 0.28 0.53 -24.61
C THR A 440 0.29 -0.97 -24.88
N GLY A 441 1.20 -1.46 -25.74
CA GLY A 441 1.29 -2.89 -26.01
C GLY A 441 1.63 -3.72 -24.78
N LEU A 442 2.47 -3.18 -23.88
CA LEU A 442 2.84 -3.81 -22.62
C LEU A 442 1.61 -4.05 -21.73
N VAL A 443 0.83 -3.00 -21.44
CA VAL A 443 -0.34 -3.13 -20.56
C VAL A 443 -1.44 -3.99 -21.19
N VAL A 444 -1.64 -3.91 -22.51
CA VAL A 444 -2.60 -4.76 -23.25
C VAL A 444 -2.22 -6.23 -23.12
N MET A 445 -0.94 -6.57 -23.33
CA MET A 445 -0.43 -7.94 -23.14
C MET A 445 -0.66 -8.44 -21.70
N MET A 446 -0.42 -7.60 -20.70
CA MET A 446 -0.64 -7.95 -19.29
C MET A 446 -2.13 -8.18 -18.98
N ALA A 447 -3.02 -7.31 -19.48
CA ALA A 447 -4.46 -7.43 -19.30
C ALA A 447 -5.03 -8.69 -19.99
N LEU A 448 -4.59 -9.01 -21.21
CA LEU A 448 -4.98 -10.25 -21.91
C LEU A 448 -4.64 -11.51 -21.09
N ARG A 449 -3.46 -11.55 -20.44
CA ARG A 449 -3.08 -12.67 -19.56
C ARG A 449 -4.01 -12.81 -18.35
N ARG A 450 -4.42 -11.69 -17.73
CA ARG A 450 -5.39 -11.71 -16.61
C ARG A 450 -6.81 -12.09 -17.04
N ARG A 451 -7.12 -12.02 -18.34
CA ARG A 451 -8.36 -12.56 -18.93
C ARG A 451 -8.22 -14.02 -19.39
N GLY A 452 -7.06 -14.66 -19.17
CA GLY A 452 -6.79 -16.03 -19.59
C GLY A 452 -6.50 -16.19 -21.10
N LEU A 453 -6.38 -15.08 -21.83
CA LEU A 453 -6.14 -15.04 -23.28
C LEU A 453 -4.64 -15.13 -23.59
N HIS A 454 -4.04 -16.27 -23.25
CA HIS A 454 -2.60 -16.48 -23.31
C HIS A 454 -2.06 -16.55 -24.74
N ARG A 455 -2.87 -17.01 -25.70
CA ARG A 455 -2.50 -17.04 -27.13
C ARG A 455 -2.35 -15.62 -27.67
N GLU A 456 -3.35 -14.77 -27.42
CA GLU A 456 -3.40 -13.37 -27.84
C GLU A 456 -2.31 -12.55 -27.16
N ALA A 457 -2.09 -12.76 -25.86
CA ALA A 457 -0.98 -12.15 -25.14
C ALA A 457 0.38 -12.52 -25.76
N ARG A 458 0.55 -13.77 -26.19
CA ARG A 458 1.78 -14.21 -26.86
C ARG A 458 1.98 -13.52 -28.21
N GLU A 459 0.92 -13.40 -29.01
CA GLU A 459 0.98 -12.65 -30.28
C GLU A 459 1.34 -11.18 -30.05
N TYR A 460 0.78 -10.56 -29.02
CA TYR A 460 1.18 -9.21 -28.59
C TYR A 460 2.66 -9.14 -28.21
N SER A 461 3.17 -10.15 -27.51
CA SER A 461 4.58 -10.24 -27.16
C SER A 461 5.49 -10.36 -28.39
N ASP A 462 5.06 -11.06 -29.45
CA ASP A 462 5.76 -11.14 -30.74
C ASP A 462 5.82 -9.76 -31.43
N ARG A 463 4.70 -9.01 -31.41
CA ARG A 463 4.63 -7.65 -31.98
C ARG A 463 5.53 -6.66 -31.23
N LEU A 464 5.51 -6.72 -29.90
CA LEU A 464 6.37 -5.91 -29.03
C LEU A 464 7.85 -6.18 -29.28
N GLU A 465 8.25 -7.42 -29.57
CA GLU A 465 9.64 -7.74 -29.87
C GLU A 465 10.11 -7.06 -31.17
N VAL A 466 9.28 -7.11 -32.22
CA VAL A 466 9.58 -6.43 -33.49
C VAL A 466 9.71 -4.93 -33.25
N LEU A 467 8.74 -4.34 -32.55
CA LEU A 467 8.70 -2.92 -32.23
C LEU A 467 9.93 -2.49 -31.41
N GLY A 468 10.23 -3.18 -30.32
CA GLY A 468 11.36 -2.88 -29.45
C GLY A 468 12.71 -3.07 -30.13
N ARG A 469 12.83 -4.05 -31.04
CA ARG A 469 14.04 -4.25 -31.86
C ARG A 469 14.26 -3.06 -32.81
N ALA A 470 13.21 -2.60 -33.49
CA ALA A 470 13.29 -1.45 -34.38
C ALA A 470 13.65 -0.17 -33.61
N ALA A 471 13.04 0.06 -32.44
CA ALA A 471 13.36 1.17 -31.54
C ALA A 471 14.84 1.17 -31.13
N ARG A 472 15.36 0.00 -30.75
CA ARG A 472 16.77 -0.14 -30.37
C ARG A 472 17.72 0.16 -31.51
N ILE A 473 17.40 -0.28 -32.73
CA ILE A 473 18.21 0.00 -33.93
C ILE A 473 18.21 1.50 -34.25
N ALA A 474 17.04 2.16 -34.14
CA ALA A 474 16.90 3.58 -34.41
C ALA A 474 17.55 4.49 -33.35
N ARG A 475 17.95 3.94 -32.19
CA ARG A 475 18.45 4.69 -31.02
C ARG A 475 17.51 5.83 -30.63
N THR A 476 16.22 5.55 -30.58
CA THR A 476 15.23 6.46 -30.02
C THR A 476 15.42 6.56 -28.50
N ASN A 477 16.44 7.34 -28.07
CA ASN A 477 17.00 7.36 -26.72
C ASN A 477 15.96 7.50 -25.60
N GLU A 478 14.87 8.23 -25.84
CA GLU A 478 13.83 8.47 -24.82
C GLU A 478 12.96 7.23 -24.50
N SER A 479 12.99 6.17 -25.31
CA SER A 479 12.17 4.95 -25.08
C SER A 479 12.97 3.72 -24.63
N LEU A 480 14.31 3.76 -24.67
CA LEU A 480 15.15 2.58 -24.41
C LEU A 480 14.97 2.02 -22.99
N TRP A 481 14.71 2.88 -22.01
CA TRP A 481 14.48 2.48 -20.62
C TRP A 481 13.28 1.55 -20.41
N GLN A 482 12.37 1.52 -21.38
CA GLN A 482 11.16 0.68 -21.39
C GLN A 482 11.41 -0.73 -21.94
N LEU A 483 12.53 -0.97 -22.64
CA LEU A 483 12.84 -2.26 -23.23
C LEU A 483 13.11 -3.36 -22.17
N PRO A 484 13.88 -3.10 -21.09
CA PRO A 484 14.06 -4.10 -20.04
C PRO A 484 12.74 -4.60 -19.39
N PRO A 485 11.82 -3.72 -18.90
CA PRO A 485 10.54 -4.20 -18.36
C PRO A 485 9.67 -4.88 -19.43
N MET A 486 9.72 -4.45 -20.70
CA MET A 486 9.07 -5.15 -21.80
C MET A 486 9.58 -6.60 -21.93
N TYR A 487 10.91 -6.81 -21.93
CA TYR A 487 11.48 -8.16 -21.99
C TYR A 487 11.10 -9.02 -20.77
N THR A 488 10.99 -8.43 -19.58
CA THR A 488 10.51 -9.13 -18.37
C THR A 488 9.07 -9.63 -18.55
N GLN A 489 8.18 -8.76 -19.04
CA GLN A 489 6.79 -9.13 -19.26
C GLN A 489 6.64 -10.13 -20.42
N THR A 490 7.38 -9.96 -21.53
CA THR A 490 7.44 -10.96 -22.61
C THR A 490 7.92 -12.32 -22.09
N GLY A 491 8.97 -12.34 -21.26
CA GLY A 491 9.45 -13.54 -20.59
C GLY A 491 8.36 -14.22 -19.75
N THR A 492 7.64 -13.44 -18.95
CA THR A 492 6.52 -13.94 -18.12
C THR A 492 5.38 -14.49 -18.98
N THR A 493 5.01 -13.81 -20.07
CA THR A 493 4.03 -14.28 -21.05
C THR A 493 4.43 -15.63 -21.65
N ARG A 494 5.69 -15.81 -22.04
CA ARG A 494 6.19 -17.09 -22.56
C ARG A 494 6.17 -18.18 -21.50
N MET A 495 6.48 -17.88 -20.24
CA MET A 495 6.36 -18.86 -19.14
C MET A 495 4.91 -19.32 -18.98
N LEU A 496 3.96 -18.39 -18.94
CA LEU A 496 2.53 -18.70 -18.81
C LEU A 496 1.95 -19.42 -20.02
N ALA A 497 2.53 -19.23 -21.21
CA ALA A 497 2.21 -20.03 -22.40
C ALA A 497 2.96 -21.40 -22.44
N GLY A 498 3.81 -21.70 -21.46
CA GLY A 498 4.59 -22.94 -21.37
C GLY A 498 5.88 -23.00 -22.20
N ASN A 499 6.27 -21.89 -22.83
CA ASN A 499 7.48 -21.74 -23.64
C ASN A 499 8.70 -21.31 -22.79
N PHE A 500 9.08 -22.11 -21.80
CA PHE A 500 10.14 -21.74 -20.84
C PHE A 500 11.49 -21.39 -21.47
N ARG A 501 11.91 -22.05 -22.56
CA ARG A 501 13.20 -21.77 -23.20
C ARG A 501 13.23 -20.39 -23.86
N ASP A 502 12.17 -20.03 -24.58
CA ASP A 502 12.02 -18.71 -25.18
C ASP A 502 11.93 -17.65 -24.07
N ALA A 503 11.16 -17.95 -23.00
CA ALA A 503 11.05 -17.09 -21.83
C ALA A 503 12.41 -16.72 -21.23
N ILE A 504 13.26 -17.73 -21.01
CA ILE A 504 14.61 -17.53 -20.45
C ILE A 504 15.40 -16.53 -21.30
N GLY A 505 15.36 -16.63 -22.63
CA GLY A 505 16.09 -15.68 -23.49
C GLY A 505 15.70 -14.22 -23.25
N HIS A 506 14.40 -13.95 -23.14
CA HIS A 506 13.90 -12.60 -22.85
C HIS A 506 14.22 -12.15 -21.43
N LEU A 507 14.02 -12.99 -20.43
CA LEU A 507 14.31 -12.66 -19.03
C LEU A 507 15.81 -12.37 -18.83
N GLN A 508 16.68 -13.17 -19.45
CA GLN A 508 18.12 -12.92 -19.42
C GLN A 508 18.48 -11.62 -20.14
N THR A 509 17.87 -11.32 -21.28
CA THR A 509 18.07 -10.04 -21.97
C THR A 509 17.70 -8.88 -21.05
N SER A 510 16.51 -8.94 -20.42
CA SER A 510 16.05 -7.96 -19.45
C SER A 510 17.06 -7.72 -18.33
N TYR A 511 17.55 -8.79 -17.70
CA TYR A 511 18.52 -8.68 -16.60
C TYR A 511 19.79 -7.94 -17.03
N HIS A 512 20.36 -8.29 -18.20
CA HIS A 512 21.62 -7.67 -18.65
C HIS A 512 21.42 -6.20 -19.09
N THR A 513 20.24 -5.84 -19.59
CA THR A 513 19.90 -4.46 -19.97
C THR A 513 19.21 -3.67 -18.86
N ALA A 514 19.05 -4.23 -17.65
CA ALA A 514 18.26 -3.61 -16.58
C ALA A 514 18.79 -2.24 -16.14
N HIS A 515 20.10 -2.00 -16.28
CA HIS A 515 20.74 -0.71 -16.00
C HIS A 515 20.24 0.44 -16.90
N GLU A 516 19.58 0.13 -18.03
CA GLU A 516 18.94 1.13 -18.89
C GLU A 516 17.61 1.63 -18.31
N SER A 517 17.03 0.93 -17.31
CA SER A 517 15.73 1.25 -16.72
C SER A 517 15.90 1.95 -15.36
N PRO A 518 15.11 2.99 -15.05
CA PRO A 518 15.09 3.59 -13.71
C PRO A 518 14.40 2.69 -12.67
N LEU A 519 13.74 1.61 -13.09
CA LEU A 519 13.01 0.70 -12.23
C LEU A 519 13.95 -0.35 -11.61
N ALA A 520 14.34 -0.14 -10.36
CA ALA A 520 15.24 -1.03 -9.62
C ALA A 520 14.72 -2.49 -9.51
N ILE A 521 13.41 -2.70 -9.67
CA ILE A 521 12.77 -4.02 -9.60
C ILE A 521 13.11 -4.92 -10.80
N VAL A 522 13.51 -4.37 -11.95
CA VAL A 522 13.61 -5.13 -13.21
C VAL A 522 14.67 -6.24 -13.15
N ALA A 523 15.85 -5.95 -12.61
CA ALA A 523 16.93 -6.93 -12.48
C ALA A 523 16.57 -8.10 -11.54
N PRO A 524 16.18 -7.88 -10.27
CA PRO A 524 15.82 -8.98 -9.37
C PRO A 524 14.63 -9.79 -9.88
N ASP A 525 13.63 -9.13 -10.47
CA ASP A 525 12.43 -9.78 -11.00
C ASP A 525 12.76 -10.74 -12.16
N ALA A 526 13.56 -10.26 -13.13
CA ALA A 526 14.02 -11.05 -14.25
C ALA A 526 14.93 -12.20 -13.80
N ALA A 527 15.80 -11.99 -12.82
CA ALA A 527 16.66 -13.04 -12.26
C ALA A 527 15.86 -14.13 -11.55
N GLY A 528 14.87 -13.75 -10.72
CA GLY A 528 14.00 -14.68 -9.99
C GLY A 528 13.17 -15.55 -10.95
N ARG A 529 12.54 -14.96 -11.96
CA ARG A 529 11.80 -15.70 -13.00
C ARG A 529 12.70 -16.59 -13.85
N THR A 530 13.93 -16.15 -14.14
CA THR A 530 14.90 -16.99 -14.85
C THR A 530 15.30 -18.20 -14.00
N ALA A 531 15.53 -18.02 -12.70
CA ALA A 531 15.81 -19.11 -11.78
C ALA A 531 14.64 -20.10 -11.72
N LEU A 532 13.40 -19.61 -11.60
CA LEU A 532 12.19 -20.43 -11.58
C LEU A 532 12.02 -21.21 -12.89
N ALA A 533 12.19 -20.57 -14.05
CA ALA A 533 12.09 -21.23 -15.35
C ALA A 533 13.14 -22.35 -15.50
N TRP A 534 14.38 -22.14 -15.07
CA TRP A 534 15.40 -23.21 -15.08
C TRP A 534 15.06 -24.34 -14.11
N ALA A 535 14.52 -24.03 -12.92
CA ALA A 535 14.10 -25.02 -11.94
C ALA A 535 12.93 -25.88 -12.47
N LEU A 536 11.93 -25.25 -13.12
CA LEU A 536 10.82 -25.96 -13.78
C LEU A 536 11.30 -26.86 -14.93
N LEU A 537 12.33 -26.44 -15.67
CA LEU A 537 12.99 -27.27 -16.68
C LEU A 537 13.86 -28.40 -16.08
N GLY A 538 14.12 -28.38 -14.76
CA GLY A 538 14.92 -29.36 -14.04
C GLY A 538 16.44 -29.17 -14.16
N ASP A 539 16.91 -27.95 -14.42
CA ASP A 539 18.33 -27.55 -14.48
C ASP A 539 18.72 -26.74 -13.23
N SER A 540 18.90 -27.46 -12.11
CA SER A 540 19.15 -26.87 -10.80
C SER A 540 20.44 -26.04 -10.74
N ASN A 541 21.45 -26.39 -11.53
CA ASN A 541 22.73 -25.66 -11.55
C ASN A 541 22.55 -24.26 -12.14
N ARG A 542 21.87 -24.15 -13.28
CA ARG A 542 21.57 -22.83 -13.86
C ARG A 542 20.60 -22.06 -12.99
N ALA A 543 19.60 -22.73 -12.42
CA ALA A 543 18.67 -22.09 -11.50
C ALA A 543 19.41 -21.48 -10.30
N ALA A 544 20.37 -22.18 -9.70
CA ALA A 544 21.17 -21.69 -8.58
C ALA A 544 22.02 -20.45 -8.95
N ILE A 545 22.61 -20.40 -10.15
CA ILE A 545 23.36 -19.23 -10.63
C ILE A 545 22.46 -17.99 -10.69
N TRP A 546 21.25 -18.15 -11.22
CA TRP A 546 20.29 -17.05 -11.32
C TRP A 546 19.67 -16.67 -9.97
N LEU A 547 19.50 -17.65 -9.07
CA LEU A 547 19.07 -17.41 -7.71
C LEU A 547 20.08 -16.55 -6.93
N ALA A 548 21.38 -16.82 -7.07
CA ALA A 548 22.42 -15.99 -6.47
C ALA A 548 22.38 -14.53 -6.97
N ARG A 549 22.05 -14.30 -8.25
CA ARG A 549 21.86 -12.96 -8.82
C ARG A 549 20.61 -12.28 -8.28
N HIS A 550 19.53 -13.04 -8.11
CA HIS A 550 18.29 -12.56 -7.52
C HIS A 550 18.49 -12.16 -6.04
N ASP A 551 19.19 -12.97 -5.26
CA ASP A 551 19.45 -12.75 -3.83
C ASP A 551 20.43 -11.59 -3.58
N ALA A 552 21.32 -11.29 -4.53
CA ALA A 552 22.27 -10.19 -4.42
C ALA A 552 21.64 -8.78 -4.57
N ALA A 553 20.40 -8.71 -5.09
CA ALA A 553 19.72 -7.44 -5.28
C ALA A 553 19.03 -6.99 -3.96
N PRO A 554 19.02 -5.67 -3.66
CA PRO A 554 18.28 -5.15 -2.51
C PRO A 554 16.77 -5.41 -2.67
N ASP A 555 16.06 -5.49 -1.55
CA ASP A 555 14.61 -5.61 -1.58
C ASP A 555 13.97 -4.37 -2.22
N PRO A 556 12.95 -4.56 -3.08
CA PRO A 556 12.19 -3.44 -3.60
C PRO A 556 11.43 -2.75 -2.46
N GLN A 557 11.15 -1.45 -2.61
CA GLN A 557 10.24 -0.75 -1.71
C GLN A 557 8.80 -1.24 -1.94
N ASP A 558 7.98 -1.16 -0.90
CA ASP A 558 6.52 -1.31 -0.94
C ASP A 558 6.01 -2.73 -1.31
N TRP A 559 4.90 -2.79 -2.04
CA TRP A 559 4.10 -3.99 -2.28
C TRP A 559 4.70 -4.95 -3.32
N PHE A 560 5.80 -4.59 -3.99
CA PHE A 560 6.44 -5.44 -5.01
C PHE A 560 7.22 -6.62 -4.43
N VAL A 561 7.54 -6.61 -3.13
CA VAL A 561 8.38 -7.64 -2.50
C VAL A 561 7.86 -9.05 -2.80
N PRO A 562 6.56 -9.39 -2.61
CA PRO A 562 6.06 -10.70 -2.96
C PRO A 562 6.19 -11.02 -4.46
N VAL A 563 5.87 -10.08 -5.36
CA VAL A 563 5.90 -10.28 -6.82
C VAL A 563 7.33 -10.56 -7.33
N VAL A 564 8.32 -9.91 -6.73
CA VAL A 564 9.73 -10.04 -7.12
C VAL A 564 10.37 -11.26 -6.48
N ARG A 565 10.09 -11.54 -5.19
CA ARG A 565 10.76 -12.59 -4.40
C ARG A 565 10.14 -13.98 -4.55
N SER A 566 8.82 -14.08 -4.70
CA SER A 566 8.12 -15.37 -4.80
C SER A 566 8.66 -16.30 -5.90
N PRO A 567 9.01 -15.83 -7.11
CA PRO A 567 9.65 -16.69 -8.11
C PRO A 567 10.98 -17.30 -7.64
N GLY A 568 11.82 -16.52 -6.95
CA GLY A 568 13.08 -16.99 -6.38
C GLY A 568 12.86 -18.03 -5.28
N HIS A 569 11.89 -17.81 -4.39
CA HIS A 569 11.49 -18.78 -3.39
C HIS A 569 10.95 -20.09 -4.01
N GLY A 570 10.10 -19.99 -5.04
CA GLY A 570 9.63 -21.15 -5.80
C GLY A 570 10.76 -21.92 -6.47
N ALA A 571 11.76 -21.24 -7.04
CA ALA A 571 12.94 -21.87 -7.62
C ALA A 571 13.76 -22.61 -6.56
N ARG A 572 14.00 -21.99 -5.40
CA ARG A 572 14.72 -22.57 -4.26
C ARG A 572 14.02 -23.81 -3.73
N ALA A 573 12.70 -23.75 -3.56
CA ALA A 573 11.88 -24.87 -3.13
C ALA A 573 11.95 -26.03 -4.14
N LEU A 574 11.83 -25.78 -5.45
CA LEU A 574 11.97 -26.82 -6.48
C LEU A 574 13.37 -27.47 -6.49
N ILE A 575 14.44 -26.68 -6.34
CA ILE A 575 15.80 -27.21 -6.23
C ILE A 575 15.92 -28.12 -5.00
N ALA A 576 15.43 -27.69 -3.84
CA ALA A 576 15.47 -28.46 -2.60
C ALA A 576 14.64 -29.74 -2.70
N ILE A 577 13.45 -29.67 -3.32
CA ILE A 577 12.59 -30.82 -3.65
C ILE A 577 13.34 -31.81 -4.54
N ASP A 578 13.99 -31.34 -5.61
CA ASP A 578 14.74 -32.19 -6.53
C ASP A 578 15.95 -32.88 -5.85
N GLN A 579 16.53 -32.24 -4.83
CA GLN A 579 17.63 -32.77 -4.02
C GLN A 579 17.20 -33.58 -2.80
N LEU A 580 15.89 -33.74 -2.58
CA LEU A 580 15.30 -34.39 -1.40
C LEU A 580 15.71 -33.74 -0.07
N LEU A 581 15.61 -32.42 0.02
CA LEU A 581 15.91 -31.60 1.20
C LEU A 581 14.61 -30.99 1.78
N PRO A 582 13.91 -31.69 2.70
CA PRO A 582 12.58 -31.29 3.16
C PRO A 582 12.57 -29.95 3.91
N ASP A 583 13.54 -29.71 4.80
CA ASP A 583 13.58 -28.50 5.62
C ASP A 583 13.86 -27.26 4.77
N ALA A 584 14.83 -27.35 3.85
CA ALA A 584 15.14 -26.27 2.93
C ALA A 584 13.98 -25.98 1.95
N ALA A 585 13.23 -27.00 1.54
CA ALA A 585 12.04 -26.84 0.71
C ALA A 585 10.92 -26.13 1.49
N ARG A 586 10.67 -26.54 2.74
CA ARG A 586 9.68 -25.92 3.63
C ARG A 586 10.01 -24.46 3.91
N GLU A 587 11.24 -24.19 4.32
CA GLU A 587 11.72 -22.82 4.59
C GLU A 587 11.57 -21.90 3.36
N ALA A 588 11.80 -22.43 2.15
CA ALA A 588 11.57 -21.67 0.93
C ALA A 588 10.08 -21.43 0.65
N LEU A 589 9.21 -22.40 0.90
CA LEU A 589 7.75 -22.27 0.71
C LEU A 589 7.11 -21.32 1.74
N ASP A 590 7.57 -21.33 2.98
CA ASP A 590 7.07 -20.46 4.06
C ASP A 590 7.38 -18.98 3.82
N ARG A 591 8.40 -18.70 2.99
CA ARG A 591 8.75 -17.33 2.55
C ARG A 591 7.92 -16.82 1.38
N ILE A 592 7.11 -17.67 0.74
CA ILE A 592 6.20 -17.23 -0.31
C ILE A 592 5.03 -16.51 0.38
N GLN A 593 4.99 -15.19 0.21
CA GLN A 593 3.97 -14.32 0.78
C GLN A 593 2.89 -14.01 -0.26
N ASP A 594 1.66 -13.86 0.20
CA ASP A 594 0.60 -13.26 -0.60
C ASP A 594 0.74 -11.74 -0.55
N GLY A 595 0.70 -11.10 -1.71
CA GLY A 595 0.69 -9.63 -1.84
C GLY A 595 -0.73 -9.08 -2.02
N PRO A 596 -0.93 -7.76 -1.87
CA PRO A 596 -2.21 -7.11 -2.16
C PRO A 596 -2.59 -7.22 -3.64
N HIS A 597 -1.60 -7.36 -4.52
CA HIS A 597 -1.77 -7.61 -5.93
C HIS A 597 -1.43 -9.07 -6.28
N PRO A 598 -2.26 -9.75 -7.09
CA PRO A 598 -2.07 -11.16 -7.38
C PRO A 598 -0.83 -11.42 -8.26
N ASP A 599 0.04 -12.31 -7.77
CA ASP A 599 1.27 -12.74 -8.44
C ASP A 599 0.97 -13.69 -9.60
N GLU A 600 1.40 -13.33 -10.82
CA GLU A 600 1.21 -14.14 -12.02
C GLU A 600 2.04 -15.44 -12.00
N SER A 601 2.92 -15.62 -11.02
CA SER A 601 3.69 -16.85 -10.80
C SER A 601 2.88 -17.94 -10.09
N TRP A 602 1.64 -17.65 -9.68
CA TRP A 602 0.76 -18.56 -8.95
C TRP A 602 0.67 -20.01 -9.50
N PRO A 603 0.60 -20.30 -10.83
CA PRO A 603 0.43 -21.69 -11.25
C PRO A 603 1.70 -22.50 -11.00
N PHE A 604 2.86 -21.84 -11.08
CA PHE A 604 4.14 -22.45 -10.78
C PHE A 604 4.29 -22.69 -9.28
N LEU A 605 3.91 -21.73 -8.45
CA LEU A 605 3.99 -21.85 -6.99
C LEU A 605 3.02 -22.92 -6.46
N ALA A 606 1.80 -22.98 -6.98
CA ALA A 606 0.84 -24.04 -6.69
C ALA A 606 1.39 -25.41 -7.10
N TYR A 607 2.03 -25.50 -8.27
CA TYR A 607 2.74 -26.70 -8.67
C TYR A 607 3.87 -27.05 -7.68
N VAL A 608 4.71 -26.10 -7.25
CA VAL A 608 5.77 -26.37 -6.26
C VAL A 608 5.20 -26.92 -4.95
N ARG A 609 4.13 -26.30 -4.41
CA ARG A 609 3.44 -26.76 -3.20
C ARG A 609 2.90 -28.19 -3.38
N ALA A 610 2.27 -28.49 -4.51
CA ALA A 610 1.83 -29.83 -4.86
C ALA A 610 2.98 -30.84 -4.93
N GLN A 611 4.10 -30.45 -5.51
CA GLN A 611 5.30 -31.29 -5.59
C GLN A 611 5.93 -31.56 -4.22
N TYR A 612 5.83 -30.62 -3.26
CA TYR A 612 6.25 -30.80 -1.88
C TYR A 612 5.31 -31.74 -1.12
N ALA A 613 4.00 -31.48 -1.20
CA ALA A 613 2.97 -32.29 -0.54
C ALA A 613 3.03 -33.75 -0.98
N LEU A 614 3.27 -33.99 -2.26
CA LEU A 614 3.44 -35.33 -2.83
C LEU A 614 4.55 -36.16 -2.16
N ILE A 615 5.64 -35.52 -1.69
CA ILE A 615 6.78 -36.25 -1.10
C ILE A 615 6.71 -36.27 0.43
N TRP A 616 6.37 -35.14 1.05
CA TRP A 616 6.53 -34.95 2.51
C TRP A 616 5.33 -34.34 3.22
N GLY A 617 4.30 -33.90 2.50
CA GLY A 617 3.18 -33.16 3.09
C GLY A 617 1.89 -33.97 3.12
N ASP A 618 0.77 -33.25 3.02
CA ASP A 618 -0.58 -33.81 3.01
C ASP A 618 -1.15 -33.75 1.58
N PRO A 619 -1.18 -34.87 0.84
CA PRO A 619 -1.74 -34.88 -0.51
C PRO A 619 -3.23 -34.53 -0.57
N ILE A 620 -4.01 -34.86 0.47
CA ILE A 620 -5.46 -34.60 0.49
C ILE A 620 -5.72 -33.11 0.70
N GLY A 621 -5.10 -32.52 1.73
CA GLY A 621 -5.21 -31.07 1.97
C GLY A 621 -4.73 -30.26 0.76
N GLN A 622 -3.69 -30.75 0.06
CA GLN A 622 -3.19 -30.10 -1.14
C GLN A 622 -4.11 -30.20 -2.35
N LEU A 623 -4.93 -31.25 -2.48
CA LEU A 623 -5.96 -31.32 -3.52
C LEU A 623 -7.00 -30.20 -3.33
N ASN A 624 -7.46 -29.99 -2.08
CA ASN A 624 -8.38 -28.90 -1.75
C ASN A 624 -7.76 -27.53 -2.06
N GLU A 625 -6.49 -27.32 -1.68
CA GLU A 625 -5.78 -26.06 -1.98
C GLU A 625 -5.64 -25.80 -3.49
N LEU A 626 -5.46 -26.87 -4.30
CA LEU A 626 -5.43 -26.73 -5.77
C LEU A 626 -6.79 -26.27 -6.32
N ASP A 627 -7.89 -26.79 -5.78
CA ASP A 627 -9.25 -26.38 -6.19
C ASP A 627 -9.56 -24.94 -5.77
N GLU A 628 -9.23 -24.56 -4.54
CA GLU A 628 -9.35 -23.16 -4.08
C GLU A 628 -8.49 -22.23 -4.94
N THR A 629 -7.28 -22.64 -5.29
CA THR A 629 -6.38 -21.88 -6.16
C THR A 629 -6.97 -21.72 -7.57
N ARG A 630 -7.59 -22.77 -8.13
CA ARG A 630 -8.28 -22.70 -9.44
C ARG A 630 -9.44 -21.73 -9.40
N ASP A 631 -10.24 -21.76 -8.35
CA ASP A 631 -11.38 -20.87 -8.20
C ASP A 631 -10.94 -19.41 -8.05
N ARG A 632 -9.91 -19.16 -7.24
CA ARG A 632 -9.32 -17.83 -7.05
C ARG A 632 -8.78 -17.23 -8.36
N HIS A 633 -8.27 -18.08 -9.26
CA HIS A 633 -7.66 -17.66 -10.53
C HIS A 633 -8.48 -18.06 -11.76
N ARG A 634 -9.78 -18.36 -11.61
CA ARG A 634 -10.61 -18.89 -12.70
C ARG A 634 -10.56 -18.05 -13.97
N ALA A 635 -10.60 -16.72 -13.84
CA ALA A 635 -10.53 -15.79 -14.96
C ALA A 635 -9.16 -15.77 -15.68
N TRP A 636 -8.10 -16.23 -15.03
CA TRP A 636 -6.73 -16.22 -15.55
C TRP A 636 -6.37 -17.54 -16.22
N ILE A 637 -7.20 -18.56 -16.05
CA ILE A 637 -7.07 -19.87 -16.67
C ILE A 637 -7.86 -19.84 -17.99
N GLY A 638 -7.14 -19.93 -19.10
CA GLY A 638 -7.76 -19.95 -20.43
C GLY A 638 -6.90 -20.65 -21.47
N GLU A 639 -7.33 -20.58 -22.72
CA GLU A 639 -6.73 -21.33 -23.82
C GLU A 639 -5.27 -20.88 -24.09
N GLY A 640 -4.41 -21.85 -24.41
CA GLY A 640 -2.99 -21.59 -24.67
C GLY A 640 -2.13 -21.33 -23.43
N GLY A 641 -2.71 -21.36 -22.23
CA GLY A 641 -1.99 -21.25 -20.96
C GLY A 641 -1.50 -22.59 -20.39
N ILE A 642 -0.42 -22.57 -19.61
CA ILE A 642 0.16 -23.75 -18.95
C ILE A 642 -0.50 -24.08 -17.61
N ALA A 643 -1.25 -23.13 -17.02
CA ALA A 643 -1.81 -23.28 -15.68
C ALA A 643 -2.70 -24.54 -15.57
N ALA A 644 -3.75 -24.66 -16.40
CA ALA A 644 -4.65 -25.80 -16.35
C ALA A 644 -3.96 -27.17 -16.53
N PRO A 645 -3.14 -27.42 -17.58
CA PRO A 645 -2.46 -28.70 -17.72
C PRO A 645 -1.41 -28.98 -16.63
N MET A 646 -0.80 -27.93 -16.05
CA MET A 646 0.16 -28.08 -14.95
C MET A 646 -0.53 -28.49 -13.64
N LEU A 647 -1.64 -27.85 -13.29
CA LEU A 647 -2.42 -28.19 -12.10
C LEU A 647 -3.06 -29.58 -12.25
N ALA A 648 -3.55 -29.92 -13.45
CA ALA A 648 -4.10 -31.24 -13.74
C ALA A 648 -3.04 -32.34 -13.60
N SER A 649 -1.79 -32.09 -14.05
CA SER A 649 -0.69 -33.04 -13.87
C SER A 649 -0.32 -33.21 -12.38
N ALA A 650 -0.30 -32.13 -11.61
CA ALA A 650 -0.05 -32.20 -10.18
C ALA A 650 -1.16 -32.97 -9.43
N GLU A 651 -2.42 -32.69 -9.76
CA GLU A 651 -3.58 -33.39 -9.21
C GLU A 651 -3.55 -34.89 -9.56
N ALA A 652 -3.29 -35.25 -10.82
CA ALA A 652 -3.18 -36.64 -11.23
C ALA A 652 -2.10 -37.38 -10.43
N ASP A 653 -0.95 -36.75 -10.18
CA ASP A 653 0.12 -37.34 -9.38
C ASP A 653 -0.28 -37.49 -7.90
N LEU A 654 -0.96 -36.52 -7.29
CA LEU A 654 -1.46 -36.60 -5.91
C LEU A 654 -2.54 -37.69 -5.74
N LEU A 655 -3.49 -37.78 -6.67
CA LEU A 655 -4.50 -38.84 -6.69
C LEU A 655 -3.84 -40.21 -6.85
N THR A 656 -2.80 -40.30 -7.69
CA THR A 656 -2.02 -41.53 -7.88
C THR A 656 -1.28 -41.92 -6.59
N SER A 657 -0.70 -40.98 -5.84
CA SER A 657 -0.03 -41.29 -4.56
C SER A 657 -1.01 -41.78 -3.49
N LEU A 658 -2.27 -41.33 -3.55
CA LEU A 658 -3.34 -41.79 -2.65
C LEU A 658 -3.93 -43.15 -3.05
N GLY A 659 -3.53 -43.71 -4.20
CA GLY A 659 -4.10 -44.93 -4.75
C GLY A 659 -5.50 -44.75 -5.37
N TRP A 660 -5.95 -43.50 -5.58
CA TRP A 660 -7.26 -43.18 -6.16
C TRP A 660 -7.21 -43.23 -7.69
N GLY A 661 -6.92 -44.43 -8.23
CA GLY A 661 -6.60 -44.62 -9.64
C GLY A 661 -7.70 -44.22 -10.62
N ASN A 662 -8.96 -44.41 -10.25
CA ASN A 662 -10.11 -44.03 -11.08
C ASN A 662 -10.22 -42.51 -11.27
N GLN A 663 -10.04 -41.74 -10.19
CA GLN A 663 -10.02 -40.28 -10.24
C GLN A 663 -8.77 -39.77 -10.97
N ALA A 664 -7.60 -40.34 -10.68
CA ALA A 664 -6.36 -40.01 -11.39
C ALA A 664 -6.51 -40.22 -12.91
N ARG A 665 -7.14 -41.34 -13.33
CA ARG A 665 -7.44 -41.61 -14.74
C ARG A 665 -8.39 -40.57 -15.34
N ALA A 666 -9.43 -40.17 -14.62
CA ALA A 666 -10.37 -39.15 -15.10
C ALA A 666 -9.66 -37.82 -15.42
N ILE A 667 -8.71 -37.41 -14.58
CA ILE A 667 -7.87 -36.22 -14.85
C ILE A 667 -6.94 -36.46 -16.06
N ILE A 668 -6.27 -37.62 -16.12
CA ILE A 668 -5.34 -37.98 -17.20
C ILE A 668 -6.01 -38.06 -18.57
N ASP A 669 -7.23 -38.59 -18.64
CA ASP A 669 -8.01 -38.74 -19.88
C ASP A 669 -8.94 -37.54 -20.15
N GLY A 670 -8.86 -36.50 -19.31
CA GLY A 670 -9.62 -35.27 -19.44
C GLY A 670 -9.13 -34.33 -20.57
N PRO A 671 -9.51 -33.04 -20.52
CA PRO A 671 -9.26 -32.07 -21.60
C PRO A 671 -7.80 -31.87 -21.99
N HIS A 672 -6.86 -32.20 -21.08
CA HIS A 672 -5.41 -32.00 -21.27
C HIS A 672 -4.64 -33.30 -21.54
N ALA A 673 -5.34 -34.39 -21.89
CA ALA A 673 -4.76 -35.71 -22.11
C ALA A 673 -3.57 -35.74 -23.08
N SER A 674 -3.61 -34.90 -24.12
CA SER A 674 -2.55 -34.81 -25.15
C SER A 674 -1.39 -33.89 -24.75
N HIS A 675 -1.51 -33.13 -23.66
CA HIS A 675 -0.49 -32.18 -23.24
C HIS A 675 0.78 -32.91 -22.75
N PRO A 676 2.00 -32.46 -23.10
CA PRO A 676 3.24 -33.13 -22.70
C PRO A 676 3.41 -33.34 -21.18
N LEU A 677 2.88 -32.42 -20.36
CA LEU A 677 2.91 -32.55 -18.88
C LEU A 677 2.17 -33.78 -18.39
N MET A 678 1.08 -34.17 -19.05
CA MET A 678 0.24 -35.29 -18.62
C MET A 678 0.85 -36.66 -18.94
N GLN A 679 1.82 -36.70 -19.87
CA GLN A 679 2.38 -37.97 -20.35
C GLN A 679 3.11 -38.75 -19.26
N VAL A 680 3.77 -38.06 -18.32
CA VAL A 680 4.46 -38.70 -17.20
C VAL A 680 3.45 -39.34 -16.24
N SER A 681 2.41 -38.62 -15.85
CA SER A 681 1.35 -39.15 -14.97
C SER A 681 0.60 -40.31 -15.63
N ARG A 682 0.35 -40.24 -16.95
CA ARG A 682 -0.22 -41.34 -17.75
C ARG A 682 0.66 -42.59 -17.74
N ALA A 683 1.96 -42.43 -18.01
CA ALA A 683 2.95 -43.51 -17.99
C ALA A 683 3.01 -44.18 -16.62
N ARG A 684 3.00 -43.36 -15.56
CA ARG A 684 3.04 -43.81 -14.16
C ARG A 684 1.80 -44.62 -13.79
N LEU A 685 0.60 -44.11 -14.08
CA LEU A 685 -0.64 -44.85 -13.81
C LEU A 685 -0.70 -46.17 -14.62
N ALA A 686 -0.23 -46.17 -15.86
CA ALA A 686 -0.14 -47.40 -16.66
C ALA A 686 0.75 -48.46 -15.98
N LEU A 687 1.93 -48.08 -15.47
CA LEU A 687 2.79 -48.99 -14.71
C LEU A 687 2.14 -49.51 -13.43
N LEU A 688 1.53 -48.63 -12.65
CA LEU A 688 0.91 -48.98 -11.36
C LEU A 688 -0.34 -49.85 -11.54
N THR A 689 -0.97 -49.81 -12.72
CA THR A 689 -2.08 -50.70 -13.11
C THR A 689 -1.61 -51.98 -13.84
N GLY A 690 -0.30 -52.25 -13.89
CA GLY A 690 0.28 -53.46 -14.51
C GLY A 690 0.37 -53.42 -16.04
N ARG A 691 0.09 -52.28 -16.67
CA ARG A 691 0.08 -52.10 -18.13
C ARG A 691 1.41 -51.55 -18.64
N SER A 692 2.49 -52.34 -18.49
CA SER A 692 3.85 -51.94 -18.87
C SER A 692 3.99 -51.58 -20.36
N GLN A 693 3.26 -52.27 -21.24
CA GLN A 693 3.28 -51.95 -22.68
C GLN A 693 2.67 -50.57 -22.96
N ASP A 694 1.53 -50.24 -22.32
CA ASP A 694 0.90 -48.93 -22.46
C ASP A 694 1.85 -47.82 -21.99
N ALA A 695 2.57 -48.05 -20.89
CA ALA A 695 3.58 -47.10 -20.40
C ALA A 695 4.71 -46.84 -21.42
N LEU A 696 5.13 -47.84 -22.20
CA LEU A 696 6.11 -47.62 -23.28
C LEU A 696 5.54 -46.83 -24.46
N MET A 697 4.24 -46.93 -24.71
CA MET A 697 3.54 -46.17 -25.76
C MET A 697 3.28 -44.71 -25.36
N THR A 698 3.44 -44.37 -24.08
CA THR A 698 3.35 -42.98 -23.62
C THR A 698 4.62 -42.17 -23.90
N GLY A 699 4.45 -40.86 -24.07
CA GLY A 699 5.52 -39.95 -24.43
C GLY A 699 5.30 -39.36 -25.82
N SER A 700 5.09 -38.05 -25.89
CA SER A 700 4.93 -37.34 -27.16
C SER A 700 6.26 -37.29 -27.93
N SER A 701 6.19 -37.06 -29.25
CA SER A 701 7.38 -36.74 -30.06
C SER A 701 8.19 -35.58 -29.45
N THR A 702 7.51 -34.61 -28.83
CA THR A 702 8.08 -33.47 -28.13
C THR A 702 8.94 -33.88 -26.92
N THR A 703 8.55 -34.93 -26.20
CA THR A 703 9.24 -35.43 -25.00
C THR A 703 10.66 -35.87 -25.30
N TRP A 704 10.89 -36.45 -26.47
CA TRP A 704 12.20 -37.00 -26.87
C TRP A 704 13.08 -36.01 -27.63
N THR A 705 12.61 -34.78 -27.86
CA THR A 705 13.41 -33.74 -28.51
C THR A 705 14.56 -33.28 -27.61
N ARG A 706 15.67 -32.81 -28.19
CA ARG A 706 16.77 -32.18 -27.42
C ARG A 706 16.29 -30.98 -26.58
N ASN A 707 15.17 -30.37 -26.98
CA ASN A 707 14.61 -29.19 -26.37
C ASN A 707 13.59 -29.48 -25.27
N ALA A 708 13.17 -30.72 -25.05
CA ALA A 708 12.22 -31.01 -23.99
C ALA A 708 12.78 -30.66 -22.59
N PRO A 709 11.92 -30.34 -21.62
CA PRO A 709 12.34 -30.14 -20.24
C PRO A 709 13.07 -31.36 -19.70
N SER A 710 14.23 -31.14 -19.08
CA SER A 710 15.10 -32.22 -18.61
C SER A 710 14.43 -33.05 -17.53
N LYS A 711 13.58 -32.42 -16.69
CA LYS A 711 12.76 -33.08 -15.67
C LYS A 711 11.88 -34.19 -16.28
N PHE A 712 11.06 -33.88 -17.29
CA PHE A 712 10.17 -34.86 -17.90
C PHE A 712 10.92 -35.99 -18.60
N GLN A 713 12.02 -35.68 -19.27
CA GLN A 713 12.86 -36.70 -19.90
C GLN A 713 13.44 -37.67 -18.88
N ARG A 714 13.88 -37.19 -17.72
CA ARG A 714 14.39 -38.05 -16.64
C ARG A 714 13.30 -38.97 -16.11
N GLU A 715 12.12 -38.43 -15.79
CA GLU A 715 11.01 -39.23 -15.26
C GLU A 715 10.53 -40.27 -16.29
N MET A 716 10.34 -39.89 -17.55
CA MET A 716 9.95 -40.84 -18.61
C MET A 716 10.99 -41.95 -18.82
N LEU A 717 12.29 -41.62 -18.81
CA LEU A 717 13.35 -42.64 -18.93
C LEU A 717 13.32 -43.64 -17.78
N LEU A 718 13.02 -43.20 -16.56
CA LEU A 718 12.90 -44.08 -15.39
C LEU A 718 11.64 -44.95 -15.47
N LEU A 719 10.50 -44.39 -15.87
CA LEU A 719 9.26 -45.15 -16.06
C LEU A 719 9.44 -46.19 -17.19
N HIS A 720 10.07 -45.81 -18.30
CA HIS A 720 10.41 -46.75 -19.39
C HIS A 720 11.43 -47.80 -18.96
N THR A 721 12.34 -47.48 -18.03
CA THR A 721 13.26 -48.47 -17.45
C THR A 721 12.47 -49.55 -16.72
N VAL A 722 11.56 -49.16 -15.82
CA VAL A 722 10.69 -50.08 -15.06
C VAL A 722 9.80 -50.89 -16.00
N ALA A 723 9.19 -50.25 -17.01
CA ALA A 723 8.35 -50.92 -17.99
C ALA A 723 9.11 -52.03 -18.75
N ASN A 724 10.31 -51.73 -19.26
CA ASN A 724 11.14 -52.71 -19.95
C ASN A 724 11.58 -53.85 -19.02
N LEU A 725 11.93 -53.53 -17.77
CA LEU A 725 12.32 -54.56 -16.80
C LEU A 725 11.17 -55.55 -16.54
N ARG A 726 9.95 -55.05 -16.33
CA ARG A 726 8.74 -55.88 -16.13
C ARG A 726 8.36 -56.70 -17.37
N LEU A 727 8.77 -56.27 -18.56
CA LEU A 727 8.60 -57.01 -19.82
C LEU A 727 9.75 -57.99 -20.11
N GLY A 728 10.80 -58.03 -19.28
CA GLY A 728 11.98 -58.90 -19.47
C GLY A 728 13.08 -58.33 -20.37
N GLU A 729 12.94 -57.08 -20.84
CA GLU A 729 13.87 -56.41 -21.75
C GLU A 729 15.04 -55.72 -21.01
N ILE A 730 15.88 -56.52 -20.35
CA ILE A 730 16.90 -56.06 -19.39
C ILE A 730 17.92 -55.10 -20.03
N ASP A 731 18.43 -55.39 -21.23
CA ASP A 731 19.46 -54.54 -21.87
C ASP A 731 18.91 -53.19 -22.32
N THR A 732 17.64 -53.15 -22.75
CA THR A 732 16.92 -51.92 -23.07
C THR A 732 16.67 -51.11 -21.80
N ALA A 733 16.22 -51.75 -20.72
CA ALA A 733 16.04 -51.12 -19.42
C ALA A 733 17.36 -50.50 -18.91
N ALA A 734 18.48 -51.24 -18.95
CA ALA A 734 19.80 -50.73 -18.57
C ALA A 734 20.24 -49.53 -19.43
N THR A 735 19.90 -49.52 -20.71
CA THR A 735 20.21 -48.41 -21.62
C THR A 735 19.41 -47.15 -21.28
N MET A 736 18.12 -47.29 -20.95
CA MET A 736 17.29 -46.17 -20.50
C MET A 736 17.75 -45.64 -19.13
N LEU A 737 18.08 -46.52 -18.20
CA LEU A 737 18.63 -46.15 -16.89
C LEU A 737 19.95 -45.38 -17.01
N ARG A 738 20.90 -45.84 -17.85
CA ARG A 738 22.15 -45.11 -18.14
C ARG A 738 21.88 -43.68 -18.64
N ARG A 739 20.85 -43.49 -19.48
CA ARG A 739 20.46 -42.16 -19.96
C ARG A 739 19.85 -41.31 -18.84
N ALA A 740 19.01 -41.89 -17.98
CA ALA A 740 18.43 -41.20 -16.82
C ALA A 740 19.51 -40.75 -15.82
N VAL A 741 20.42 -41.66 -15.44
CA VAL A 741 21.51 -41.41 -14.48
C VAL A 741 22.43 -40.27 -14.95
N ARG A 742 22.85 -40.27 -16.22
CA ARG A 742 23.69 -39.19 -16.76
C ARG A 742 23.03 -37.81 -16.62
N ARG A 743 21.71 -37.73 -16.86
CA ARG A 743 20.94 -36.49 -16.76
C ARG A 743 20.64 -36.07 -15.31
N ALA A 744 20.56 -37.02 -14.39
CA ALA A 744 20.32 -36.75 -12.98
C ALA A 744 21.58 -36.28 -12.26
N ARG A 745 22.75 -36.91 -12.53
CA ARG A 745 24.04 -36.54 -11.92
C ARG A 745 24.41 -35.09 -12.19
N SER A 746 24.18 -34.60 -13.41
CA SER A 746 24.50 -33.21 -13.77
C SER A 746 23.63 -32.18 -13.06
N ALA A 747 22.46 -32.56 -12.54
CA ALA A 747 21.48 -31.63 -11.94
C ALA A 747 21.23 -31.90 -10.44
N HIS A 748 21.94 -32.86 -9.82
CA HIS A 748 21.66 -33.36 -8.48
C HIS A 748 20.17 -33.72 -8.24
N ALA A 749 19.47 -34.17 -9.30
CA ALA A 749 18.02 -34.41 -9.29
C ALA A 749 17.70 -35.82 -8.79
N LEU A 750 17.74 -36.00 -7.47
CA LEU A 750 17.45 -37.26 -6.77
C LEU A 750 15.96 -37.61 -6.76
N ARG A 751 15.07 -36.60 -6.77
CA ARG A 751 13.61 -36.79 -6.75
C ARG A 751 13.10 -37.80 -7.78
N ALA A 752 13.61 -37.77 -9.01
CA ALA A 752 13.09 -38.64 -10.07
C ALA A 752 13.21 -40.13 -9.70
N PHE A 753 14.28 -40.50 -9.00
CA PHE A 753 14.45 -41.86 -8.49
C PHE A 753 13.45 -42.19 -7.38
N ALA A 754 12.99 -41.19 -6.61
CA ALA A 754 11.94 -41.35 -5.60
C ALA A 754 10.58 -41.78 -6.15
N THR A 755 10.33 -41.49 -7.43
CA THR A 755 9.05 -41.74 -8.11
C THR A 755 8.91 -43.12 -8.76
N VAL A 756 9.92 -43.98 -8.64
CA VAL A 756 9.92 -45.35 -9.16
C VAL A 756 10.35 -46.36 -8.08
N PRO A 757 9.97 -47.65 -8.22
CA PRO A 757 10.34 -48.68 -7.24
C PRO A 757 11.87 -48.86 -7.16
N THR A 758 12.45 -48.55 -6.01
CA THR A 758 13.92 -48.60 -5.79
C THR A 758 14.47 -50.00 -6.01
N GLU A 759 13.73 -51.02 -5.57
CA GLU A 759 14.12 -52.42 -5.64
C GLU A 759 14.23 -52.90 -7.09
N GLU A 760 13.28 -52.51 -7.95
CA GLU A 760 13.33 -52.81 -9.39
C GLU A 760 14.53 -52.15 -10.07
N ILE A 761 14.83 -50.89 -9.74
CA ILE A 761 16.02 -50.21 -10.29
C ILE A 761 17.32 -50.86 -9.77
N ALA A 762 17.34 -51.34 -8.52
CA ALA A 762 18.50 -52.00 -7.92
C ALA A 762 18.87 -53.31 -8.61
N VAL A 763 17.92 -54.02 -9.25
CA VAL A 763 18.21 -55.19 -10.10
C VAL A 763 19.21 -54.87 -11.22
N LEU A 764 19.24 -53.63 -11.69
CA LEU A 764 20.14 -53.18 -12.75
C LEU A 764 21.50 -52.66 -12.23
N ALA A 765 21.79 -52.80 -10.93
CA ALA A 765 23.01 -52.28 -10.30
C ALA A 765 24.30 -52.75 -10.98
N ASP A 766 24.39 -54.05 -11.33
CA ASP A 766 25.58 -54.62 -11.98
C ASP A 766 25.77 -54.10 -13.42
N ARG A 767 24.67 -53.75 -14.10
CA ARG A 767 24.68 -53.26 -15.49
C ARG A 767 24.84 -51.75 -15.58
N VAL A 768 24.47 -51.02 -14.53
CA VAL A 768 24.58 -49.56 -14.43
C VAL A 768 25.12 -49.19 -13.04
N PRO A 769 26.41 -49.43 -12.74
CA PRO A 769 26.99 -49.18 -11.43
C PRO A 769 26.85 -47.71 -10.98
N GLU A 770 26.77 -46.77 -11.91
CA GLU A 770 26.58 -45.35 -11.62
C GLU A 770 25.20 -45.05 -11.00
N ALA A 771 24.21 -45.91 -11.19
CA ALA A 771 22.89 -45.78 -10.56
C ALA A 771 22.97 -46.01 -9.05
N VAL A 772 23.86 -46.92 -8.60
CA VAL A 772 24.01 -47.30 -7.18
C VAL A 772 24.36 -46.10 -6.31
N ALA A 773 25.21 -45.19 -6.80
CA ALA A 773 25.56 -43.97 -6.06
C ALA A 773 24.35 -43.06 -5.82
N LEU A 774 23.51 -42.86 -6.85
CA LEU A 774 22.30 -42.04 -6.74
C LEU A 774 21.25 -42.71 -5.84
N LEU A 775 21.07 -44.02 -5.96
CA LEU A 775 20.17 -44.78 -5.08
C LEU A 775 20.64 -44.73 -3.63
N ARG A 776 21.95 -44.83 -3.37
CA ARG A 776 22.50 -44.67 -2.02
C ARG A 776 22.25 -43.28 -1.46
N HIS A 777 22.49 -42.23 -2.25
CA HIS A 777 22.20 -40.86 -1.83
C HIS A 777 20.71 -40.64 -1.54
N ARG A 778 19.80 -41.26 -2.31
CA ARG A 778 18.37 -41.27 -2.01
C ARG A 778 18.08 -41.99 -0.69
N LEU A 779 18.61 -43.20 -0.49
CA LEU A 779 18.38 -44.00 0.71
C LEU A 779 18.85 -43.27 1.98
N VAL A 780 19.96 -42.52 1.92
CA VAL A 780 20.43 -41.68 3.03
C VAL A 780 19.44 -40.56 3.39
N ARG A 781 18.57 -40.16 2.47
CA ARG A 781 17.52 -39.16 2.71
C ARG A 781 16.23 -39.75 3.29
N ASP A 782 16.17 -41.07 3.50
CA ASP A 782 15.07 -41.82 4.11
C ASP A 782 13.66 -41.44 3.62
N THR A 783 13.52 -41.28 2.30
CA THR A 783 12.23 -40.93 1.69
C THR A 783 11.41 -42.19 1.44
N ALA A 784 10.23 -42.28 2.06
CA ALA A 784 9.24 -43.32 1.79
C ALA A 784 8.88 -43.39 0.29
N PRO A 785 8.38 -44.54 -0.20
CA PRO A 785 7.81 -44.63 -1.54
C PRO A 785 6.70 -43.59 -1.73
N ILE A 786 6.78 -42.80 -2.80
CA ILE A 786 5.80 -41.74 -3.10
C ILE A 786 4.47 -42.34 -3.59
N TYR A 787 4.55 -43.45 -4.31
CA TYR A 787 3.41 -44.11 -4.93
C TYR A 787 3.25 -45.53 -4.35
N PRO A 788 2.01 -46.04 -4.28
CA PRO A 788 1.78 -47.45 -3.94
C PRO A 788 2.37 -48.37 -5.01
N ASP A 789 2.62 -49.63 -4.67
CA ASP A 789 3.18 -50.61 -5.62
C ASP A 789 2.21 -50.96 -6.76
N THR A 790 0.92 -51.00 -6.43
CA THR A 790 -0.18 -51.31 -7.37
C THR A 790 -1.38 -50.41 -7.09
N ILE A 791 -2.12 -50.07 -8.14
CA ILE A 791 -3.36 -49.29 -8.06
C ILE A 791 -4.48 -50.03 -8.80
N ASP A 792 -5.64 -50.12 -8.16
CA ASP A 792 -6.86 -50.61 -8.78
C ASP A 792 -7.52 -49.52 -9.63
N VAL A 793 -7.85 -49.85 -10.88
CA VAL A 793 -8.65 -48.99 -11.76
C VAL A 793 -9.78 -49.81 -12.38
N VAL A 794 -11.02 -49.49 -11.99
CA VAL A 794 -12.21 -50.18 -12.47
C VAL A 794 -12.80 -49.44 -13.67
N THR A 795 -13.06 -50.15 -14.77
CA THR A 795 -13.73 -49.58 -15.95
C THR A 795 -15.16 -50.10 -16.04
N LEU A 796 -16.11 -49.20 -15.84
CA LEU A 796 -17.53 -49.47 -16.06
C LEU A 796 -17.92 -49.08 -17.48
N THR A 797 -18.81 -49.87 -18.08
CA THR A 797 -19.52 -49.51 -19.31
C THR A 797 -20.57 -48.45 -18.99
N GLU A 798 -21.00 -47.68 -19.99
CA GLU A 798 -22.03 -46.65 -19.85
C GLU A 798 -23.30 -47.19 -19.15
N ARG A 799 -23.73 -48.41 -19.53
CA ARG A 799 -24.87 -49.09 -18.89
C ARG A 799 -24.64 -49.45 -17.44
N GLU A 800 -23.44 -49.89 -17.07
CA GLU A 800 -23.10 -50.21 -15.68
C GLU A 800 -23.00 -48.94 -14.82
N THR A 801 -22.51 -47.84 -15.38
CA THR A 801 -22.47 -46.52 -14.71
C THR A 801 -23.89 -46.01 -14.42
N LEU A 802 -24.79 -46.06 -15.41
CA LEU A 802 -26.20 -45.71 -15.21
C LEU A 802 -26.83 -46.55 -14.10
N VAL A 803 -26.66 -47.87 -14.16
CA VAL A 803 -27.17 -48.78 -13.12
C VAL A 803 -26.57 -48.46 -11.74
N LEU A 804 -25.26 -48.18 -11.64
CA LEU A 804 -24.61 -47.82 -10.38
C LEU A 804 -25.18 -46.53 -9.77
N ASN A 805 -25.48 -45.52 -10.60
CA ASN A 805 -26.07 -44.25 -10.14
C ASN A 805 -27.48 -44.48 -9.58
N GLU A 806 -28.33 -45.27 -10.26
CA GLU A 806 -29.67 -45.58 -9.74
C GLU A 806 -29.60 -46.42 -8.43
N VAL A 807 -28.60 -47.30 -8.31
CA VAL A 807 -28.33 -48.05 -7.08
C VAL A 807 -27.85 -47.13 -5.96
N ALA A 808 -27.03 -46.12 -6.25
CA ALA A 808 -26.62 -45.11 -5.27
C ALA A 808 -27.80 -44.24 -4.81
N GLY A 809 -28.74 -43.93 -5.72
CA GLY A 809 -29.98 -43.22 -5.44
C GLY A 809 -31.04 -44.02 -4.65
N GLY A 810 -30.72 -45.24 -4.19
CA GLY A 810 -31.60 -46.04 -3.34
C GLY A 810 -32.66 -46.86 -4.08
N GLN A 811 -32.67 -46.87 -5.42
CA GLN A 811 -33.71 -47.55 -6.19
C GLN A 811 -33.60 -49.09 -6.13
N THR A 812 -34.74 -49.78 -6.24
CA THR A 812 -34.83 -51.24 -6.35
C THR A 812 -34.68 -51.70 -7.79
N MET A 813 -34.30 -52.97 -8.02
CA MET A 813 -34.11 -53.48 -9.39
C MET A 813 -35.32 -53.27 -10.34
N PRO A 814 -36.59 -53.41 -9.91
CA PRO A 814 -37.75 -53.07 -10.74
C PRO A 814 -37.82 -51.57 -11.09
N GLN A 815 -37.53 -50.70 -10.12
CA GLN A 815 -37.51 -49.25 -10.33
C GLN A 815 -36.39 -48.84 -11.30
N ILE A 816 -35.21 -49.45 -11.18
CA ILE A 816 -34.10 -49.23 -12.12
C ILE A 816 -34.48 -49.70 -13.53
N ALA A 817 -35.18 -50.82 -13.64
CA ALA A 817 -35.64 -51.36 -14.92
C ALA A 817 -36.65 -50.42 -15.60
N GLU A 818 -37.57 -49.85 -14.82
CA GLU A 818 -38.51 -48.83 -15.26
C GLU A 818 -37.81 -47.52 -15.65
N ALA A 819 -36.93 -47.00 -14.78
CA ALA A 819 -36.20 -45.74 -15.00
C ALA A 819 -35.31 -45.77 -16.25
N LEU A 820 -34.62 -46.91 -16.48
CA LEU A 820 -33.72 -47.08 -17.62
C LEU A 820 -34.41 -47.69 -18.86
N TYR A 821 -35.73 -47.92 -18.84
CA TYR A 821 -36.51 -48.55 -19.91
C TYR A 821 -35.93 -49.89 -20.41
N VAL A 822 -35.50 -50.76 -19.48
CA VAL A 822 -34.93 -52.08 -19.78
C VAL A 822 -35.64 -53.19 -19.01
N SER A 823 -35.45 -54.45 -19.41
CA SER A 823 -36.04 -55.57 -18.67
C SER A 823 -35.39 -55.75 -17.28
N TYR A 824 -36.17 -56.25 -16.30
CA TYR A 824 -35.65 -56.62 -14.98
C TYR A 824 -34.45 -57.57 -15.05
N ASN A 825 -34.48 -58.54 -15.97
CA ASN A 825 -33.38 -59.49 -16.18
C ASN A 825 -32.11 -58.80 -16.71
N THR A 826 -32.26 -57.74 -17.52
CA THR A 826 -31.15 -56.91 -17.97
C THR A 826 -30.50 -56.22 -16.78
N VAL A 827 -31.27 -55.56 -15.90
CA VAL A 827 -30.74 -54.92 -14.68
C VAL A 827 -30.06 -55.95 -13.78
N LYS A 828 -30.68 -57.11 -13.55
CA LYS A 828 -30.09 -58.19 -12.75
C LYS A 828 -28.75 -58.66 -13.31
N SER A 829 -28.64 -58.80 -14.63
CA SER A 829 -27.37 -59.17 -15.28
C SER A 829 -26.32 -58.06 -15.17
N GLN A 830 -26.70 -56.80 -15.37
CA GLN A 830 -25.79 -55.66 -15.24
C GLN A 830 -25.29 -55.49 -13.80
N MET A 831 -26.15 -55.66 -12.80
CA MET A 831 -25.81 -55.65 -11.38
C MET A 831 -24.78 -56.71 -11.03
N ARG A 832 -24.92 -57.92 -11.59
CA ARG A 832 -23.95 -59.00 -11.37
C ARG A 832 -22.57 -58.65 -11.91
N THR A 833 -22.51 -58.13 -13.14
CA THR A 833 -21.25 -57.71 -13.76
C THR A 833 -20.64 -56.51 -13.03
N LEU A 834 -21.47 -55.54 -12.62
CA LEU A 834 -21.07 -54.39 -11.82
C LEU A 834 -20.44 -54.82 -10.49
N TYR A 835 -21.11 -55.69 -9.74
CA TYR A 835 -20.60 -56.20 -8.46
C TYR A 835 -19.31 -56.99 -8.63
N GLN A 836 -19.22 -57.81 -9.68
CA GLN A 836 -17.99 -58.52 -10.03
C GLN A 836 -16.84 -57.55 -10.34
N LYS A 837 -17.09 -56.49 -11.11
CA LYS A 837 -16.08 -55.46 -11.44
C LYS A 837 -15.64 -54.65 -10.23
N LEU A 838 -16.54 -54.41 -9.29
CA LEU A 838 -16.22 -53.73 -8.02
C LEU A 838 -15.59 -54.67 -7.00
N GLY A 839 -15.65 -55.99 -7.19
CA GLY A 839 -15.21 -56.96 -6.18
C GLY A 839 -16.10 -56.98 -4.94
N ALA A 840 -17.39 -56.67 -5.10
CA ALA A 840 -18.36 -56.59 -4.00
C ALA A 840 -19.34 -57.78 -4.02
N GLY A 841 -19.68 -58.30 -2.84
CA GLY A 841 -20.68 -59.36 -2.67
C GLY A 841 -22.10 -58.83 -2.42
N SER A 842 -22.23 -57.58 -1.98
CA SER A 842 -23.50 -56.98 -1.58
C SER A 842 -23.67 -55.54 -2.07
N ARG A 843 -24.92 -55.02 -2.02
CA ARG A 843 -25.22 -53.62 -2.36
C ARG A 843 -24.44 -52.63 -1.49
N PRO A 844 -24.41 -52.76 -0.15
CA PRO A 844 -23.63 -51.85 0.69
C PRO A 844 -22.13 -51.89 0.37
N GLU A 845 -21.56 -53.08 0.18
CA GLU A 845 -20.15 -53.24 -0.22
C GLU A 845 -19.86 -52.60 -1.58
N ALA A 846 -20.75 -52.79 -2.56
CA ALA A 846 -20.61 -52.20 -3.88
C ALA A 846 -20.63 -50.67 -3.82
N LEU A 847 -21.52 -50.09 -3.00
CA LEU A 847 -21.59 -48.64 -2.80
C LEU A 847 -20.35 -48.10 -2.05
N ILE A 848 -19.89 -48.79 -0.99
CA ILE A 848 -18.65 -48.41 -0.27
C ILE A 848 -17.46 -48.43 -1.21
N ARG A 849 -17.32 -49.51 -2.00
CA ARG A 849 -16.20 -49.65 -2.94
C ARG A 849 -16.30 -48.67 -4.11
N ALA A 850 -17.50 -48.40 -4.62
CA ALA A 850 -17.72 -47.40 -5.65
C ALA A 850 -17.37 -45.98 -5.18
N ARG A 851 -17.73 -45.60 -3.94
CA ARG A 851 -17.29 -44.34 -3.32
C ARG A 851 -15.78 -44.28 -3.13
N ALA A 852 -15.17 -45.36 -2.63
CA ALA A 852 -13.72 -45.44 -2.46
C ALA A 852 -12.95 -45.35 -3.79
N LEU A 853 -13.58 -45.75 -4.90
CA LEU A 853 -13.04 -45.61 -6.25
C LEU A 853 -13.46 -44.29 -6.92
N GLY A 854 -14.19 -43.40 -6.24
CA GLY A 854 -14.69 -42.14 -6.80
C GLY A 854 -15.59 -42.32 -8.04
N LEU A 855 -16.32 -43.44 -8.12
CA LEU A 855 -17.29 -43.70 -9.19
C LEU A 855 -18.66 -43.07 -8.90
N ILE A 856 -18.91 -42.73 -7.64
CA ILE A 856 -20.11 -42.06 -7.11
C ILE A 856 -19.70 -41.23 -5.88
N ASP A 857 -20.51 -40.23 -5.54
CA ASP A 857 -20.29 -39.33 -4.39
C ASP A 857 -20.59 -39.97 -3.02
#